data_AF-A0A8H5TWQ9-F1
#
_entry.id   AF-A0A8H5TWQ9-F1
#
_cell.length_a   1.000
_cell.length_b   1.000
_cell.length_c   1.000
_cell.angle_alpha   90.00
_cell.angle_beta   90.00
_cell.angle_gamma   90.00
#
_symmetry.space_group_name_H-M   'P 1'
#
loop_
_entity.id
_entity.type
_entity.pdbx_description
1 polymer ?
#
loop_
_entity_poly.entity_id
_entity_poly.type
_entity_poly.pdbx_seq_one_letter_code
_entity_poly.pdbx_strand_id
1 'polypeptide(L)'
;MSNDTGGVNMQASEGRVTAPADVTLFQFISFQASDKSTKRLARSHAIKQALQSKRAAQKLSQQNFCIRTKEDEEKPKIYRRRAKSARALKSPLTAIAAGVIDPFQSLAVDTTRLQILLENCRARQAPEPVFTIAEELNFQNFHSVFRAGLTDPALLNAVMLSLAFAASGGVVNKECLVYQGQVIHNIRERMSSLDTAVSESTIGAILLLVGVEACLGTKSQVQLHMQAVNILLTGSQKTGASLTEGIKRAIFWQDLNSSILVGSTRIVDHNTFTELGWTRKSVDQDFFKLPLGFQIRSSLFSEEFTEIIKDIHALQQIRDVYSAGGRNVSMNVHQDPVWDEHADLLLWAICIGGAFSPTGMVRSGYDTLLHSTTLKSLKPYSWVDVYETLTTFIWSDLAFKAENQHSSLVKMTSKNVFVTGTTGYIGGDAFYALNKANPSWNYTILVRSEEKGKAVQKQYPKVKLAIGSLDDSDVIEKAASEADIVIHTAESSDHQGAARAIAAGLRSTHSSSNPGYWVHISGTGILCWYDMDNKRYGEAPLPEQSYNDLEGVDKVTSLPDTAFHRDVDKIVLEEAAKDPDAVKVAIVCPPTIYGTGRGPTNQRSRQIPGLTETALEKGFGPIIGAGETEWDNVHVHDLSNLLVLLSERAASKDTQDEQEIWGPKGYFFAENGKHKWSEISTLIAKEAQKQGAIDSDETKVLDVDEAQKKLGFQALSWGLNSRGEAKRARKYLGWKPESPSLEDWLPESVQTESKRLNKA
;
A
#
# COMPACT_ATOMS: atom_id res chain seq x y z
N MET A 1 13.71 38.14 -95.44
CA MET A 1 14.72 39.08 -94.91
C MET A 1 14.50 39.19 -93.41
N SER A 2 15.57 38.88 -92.65
CA SER A 2 15.89 39.31 -91.26
C SER A 2 14.87 39.01 -90.14
N ASN A 3 15.13 38.04 -89.25
CA ASN A 3 16.05 38.03 -88.07
C ASN A 3 15.40 38.68 -86.82
N ASP A 4 15.10 37.88 -85.78
CA ASP A 4 15.84 37.77 -84.49
C ASP A 4 15.24 38.71 -83.42
N THR A 5 14.88 38.34 -82.19
CA THR A 5 15.26 37.25 -81.28
C THR A 5 14.05 36.84 -80.40
N GLY A 6 13.86 35.53 -80.23
CA GLY A 6 12.68 34.91 -79.60
C GLY A 6 12.67 34.94 -78.06
N GLY A 7 11.49 35.29 -77.53
CA GLY A 7 11.10 35.09 -76.15
C GLY A 7 10.64 33.65 -75.89
N VAL A 8 11.32 33.04 -74.92
CA VAL A 8 10.99 31.88 -74.08
C VAL A 8 9.64 31.21 -74.32
N ASN A 9 9.67 30.04 -74.95
CA ASN A 9 8.74 28.96 -74.65
C ASN A 9 9.29 27.64 -75.21
N MET A 10 9.64 26.70 -74.32
CA MET A 10 9.80 25.30 -74.69
C MET A 10 9.22 24.41 -73.58
N GLN A 11 8.07 23.82 -73.91
CA GLN A 11 7.57 22.59 -73.31
C GLN A 11 8.36 21.39 -73.86
N ALA A 12 8.73 20.49 -72.97
CA ALA A 12 8.72 19.03 -73.08
C ALA A 12 9.20 18.51 -71.71
N SER A 13 8.66 17.51 -71.05
CA SER A 13 7.64 16.50 -71.35
C SER A 13 7.24 15.88 -70.01
N GLU A 14 6.12 15.19 -70.03
CA GLU A 14 5.40 14.57 -68.91
C GLU A 14 6.27 13.78 -67.93
N GLY A 15 5.93 13.97 -66.64
CA GLY A 15 6.36 13.16 -65.52
C GLY A 15 5.44 13.39 -64.34
N ARG A 16 4.16 13.04 -64.49
CA ARG A 16 3.23 12.91 -63.35
C ARG A 16 3.79 11.84 -62.42
N VAL A 17 4.35 12.23 -61.29
CA VAL A 17 4.39 11.37 -60.10
C VAL A 17 3.34 11.91 -59.15
N THR A 18 2.12 11.39 -59.33
CA THR A 18 1.06 11.44 -58.33
C THR A 18 1.59 10.88 -57.02
N ALA A 19 1.52 11.67 -55.95
CA ALA A 19 1.70 11.15 -54.60
C ALA A 19 0.66 10.03 -54.34
N PRO A 20 1.03 8.94 -53.66
CA PRO A 20 0.14 7.80 -53.45
C PRO A 20 -1.03 8.19 -52.55
N ALA A 21 -2.20 7.64 -52.85
CA ALA A 21 -3.51 7.96 -52.28
C ALA A 21 -3.71 7.57 -50.79
N ASP A 22 -2.65 7.20 -50.06
CA ASP A 22 -2.75 6.69 -48.69
C ASP A 22 -2.63 7.76 -47.58
N VAL A 23 -2.28 9.01 -47.91
CA VAL A 23 -2.14 10.08 -46.89
C VAL A 23 -3.47 10.77 -46.58
N THR A 24 -4.49 10.63 -47.44
CA THR A 24 -5.81 11.28 -47.28
C THR A 24 -6.83 10.47 -46.47
N LEU A 25 -6.49 9.26 -46.02
CA LEU A 25 -7.41 8.35 -45.32
C LEU A 25 -7.43 8.52 -43.79
N PHE A 26 -6.68 9.47 -43.22
CA PHE A 26 -6.70 9.78 -41.80
C PHE A 26 -7.35 11.14 -41.53
N GLN A 27 -8.57 11.13 -40.98
CA GLN A 27 -9.24 12.31 -40.43
C GLN A 27 -9.58 12.08 -38.97
N PHE A 28 -9.14 12.99 -38.09
CA PHE A 28 -9.70 13.10 -36.74
C PHE A 28 -11.13 13.63 -36.84
N ILE A 29 -12.11 12.73 -36.97
CA ILE A 29 -13.52 13.11 -37.10
C ILE A 29 -14.05 13.61 -35.75
N SER A 30 -14.42 14.89 -35.69
CA SER A 30 -15.41 15.35 -34.71
C SER A 30 -16.78 15.34 -35.38
N PHE A 31 -17.82 14.80 -34.74
CA PHE A 31 -19.20 14.83 -35.25
C PHE A 31 -19.59 16.22 -35.77
N GLN A 32 -19.68 16.38 -37.10
CA GLN A 32 -20.23 17.56 -37.75
C GLN A 32 -21.74 17.35 -37.98
N ALA A 33 -22.56 17.89 -37.09
CA ALA A 33 -23.94 18.24 -37.43
C ALA A 33 -24.00 19.74 -37.77
N SER A 34 -24.60 20.07 -38.91
CA SER A 34 -24.60 21.41 -39.54
C SER A 34 -25.55 22.43 -38.90
N ASP A 35 -26.31 22.06 -37.88
CA ASP A 35 -27.21 23.00 -37.19
C ASP A 35 -26.92 23.08 -35.67
N LYS A 36 -26.81 24.33 -35.19
CA LYS A 36 -26.64 24.71 -33.77
C LYS A 36 -27.78 24.17 -32.92
N SER A 37 -29.01 24.07 -33.47
CA SER A 37 -30.16 23.53 -32.77
C SER A 37 -29.98 22.02 -32.50
N THR A 38 -29.52 21.26 -33.50
CA THR A 38 -29.25 19.83 -33.44
C THR A 38 -28.07 19.49 -32.54
N LYS A 39 -27.00 20.31 -32.52
CA LYS A 39 -25.89 20.18 -31.56
C LYS A 39 -26.34 20.42 -30.11
N ARG A 40 -27.27 21.36 -29.89
CA ARG A 40 -27.84 21.63 -28.56
C ARG A 40 -28.78 20.50 -28.14
N LEU A 41 -29.54 19.93 -29.08
CA LEU A 41 -30.43 18.79 -28.88
C LEU A 41 -29.65 17.51 -28.57
N ALA A 42 -28.56 17.23 -29.29
CA ALA A 42 -27.69 16.07 -29.06
C ALA A 42 -26.92 16.18 -27.73
N ARG A 43 -26.41 17.36 -27.37
CA ARG A 43 -25.84 17.60 -26.04
C ARG A 43 -26.88 17.49 -24.94
N SER A 44 -28.09 18.00 -25.16
CA SER A 44 -29.22 17.84 -24.22
C SER A 44 -29.61 16.36 -24.08
N HIS A 45 -29.64 15.60 -25.16
CA HIS A 45 -29.94 14.17 -25.17
C HIS A 45 -28.85 13.35 -24.47
N ALA A 46 -27.57 13.62 -24.74
CA ALA A 46 -26.44 12.96 -24.07
C ALA A 46 -26.37 13.30 -22.58
N ILE A 47 -26.64 14.55 -22.20
CA ILE A 47 -26.75 14.98 -20.80
C ILE A 47 -27.98 14.33 -20.13
N LYS A 48 -29.11 14.22 -20.83
CA LYS A 48 -30.34 13.59 -20.32
C LYS A 48 -30.17 12.08 -20.15
N GLN A 49 -29.49 11.40 -21.07
CA GLN A 49 -29.11 9.99 -20.94
C GLN A 49 -28.08 9.78 -19.82
N ALA A 50 -27.05 10.61 -19.72
CA ALA A 50 -26.07 10.52 -18.63
C ALA A 50 -26.71 10.78 -17.25
N LEU A 51 -27.66 11.72 -17.17
CA LEU A 51 -28.47 11.96 -15.97
C LEU A 51 -29.46 10.83 -15.70
N GLN A 52 -30.04 10.20 -16.71
CA GLN A 52 -30.90 9.02 -16.54
C GLN A 52 -30.09 7.80 -16.07
N SER A 53 -28.92 7.52 -16.65
CA SER A 53 -28.02 6.46 -16.21
C SER A 53 -27.49 6.73 -14.80
N LYS A 54 -27.16 7.98 -14.48
CA LYS A 54 -26.79 8.40 -13.11
C LYS A 54 -27.96 8.25 -12.13
N ARG A 55 -29.19 8.62 -12.51
CA ARG A 55 -30.40 8.45 -11.68
C ARG A 55 -30.81 6.98 -11.54
N ALA A 56 -30.60 6.15 -12.55
CA ALA A 56 -30.81 4.72 -12.50
C ALA A 56 -29.79 4.06 -11.57
N ALA A 57 -28.50 4.44 -11.68
CA ALA A 57 -27.45 4.02 -10.75
C ALA A 57 -27.71 4.49 -9.31
N GLN A 58 -28.25 5.70 -9.12
CA GLN A 58 -28.64 6.24 -7.81
C GLN A 58 -29.93 5.61 -7.24
N LYS A 59 -30.86 5.16 -8.10
CA LYS A 59 -32.03 4.36 -7.68
C LYS A 59 -31.63 2.93 -7.30
N LEU A 60 -30.67 2.34 -8.01
CA LEU A 60 -30.07 1.04 -7.68
C LEU A 60 -29.24 1.09 -6.39
N SER A 61 -28.64 2.24 -6.06
CA SER A 61 -27.84 2.40 -4.84
C SER A 61 -28.64 2.80 -3.58
N GLN A 62 -29.94 3.06 -3.70
CA GLN A 62 -30.85 3.56 -2.63
C GLN A 62 -30.35 4.77 -1.80
N GLN A 63 -29.31 5.50 -2.24
CA GLN A 63 -28.66 6.53 -1.42
C GLN A 63 -29.38 7.89 -1.33
N ASN A 64 -30.65 8.04 -1.75
CA ASN A 64 -31.36 9.34 -1.69
C ASN A 64 -32.86 9.25 -1.37
N PHE A 65 -33.30 8.34 -0.49
CA PHE A 65 -34.58 8.53 0.18
C PHE A 65 -34.36 9.19 1.53
N CYS A 66 -34.58 10.50 1.59
CA CYS A 66 -34.91 11.18 2.84
C CYS A 66 -36.27 11.84 2.65
N ILE A 67 -37.26 11.35 3.41
CA ILE A 67 -38.60 11.94 3.49
C ILE A 67 -38.46 13.22 4.31
N ARG A 68 -38.68 14.38 3.69
CA ARG A 68 -38.73 15.66 4.41
C ARG A 68 -40.09 15.82 5.09
N THR A 69 -40.09 16.03 6.40
CA THR A 69 -41.24 16.50 7.16
C THR A 69 -41.29 18.04 7.15
N LYS A 70 -42.46 18.59 7.50
CA LYS A 70 -42.84 20.01 7.39
C LYS A 70 -42.02 20.98 8.27
N GLU A 71 -41.02 20.50 9.00
CA GLU A 71 -40.26 21.28 9.99
C GLU A 71 -38.95 21.88 9.45
N ASP A 72 -38.54 21.53 8.23
CA ASP A 72 -37.28 22.00 7.63
C ASP A 72 -37.37 23.36 6.90
N GLU A 73 -38.52 24.04 6.88
CA GLU A 73 -38.72 25.29 6.13
C GLU A 73 -38.38 26.59 6.89
N GLU A 74 -38.06 26.53 8.19
CA GLU A 74 -37.80 27.74 8.97
C GLU A 74 -36.38 27.78 9.59
N LYS A 75 -35.41 28.37 8.87
CA LYS A 75 -34.30 29.19 9.45
C LYS A 75 -33.38 29.85 8.40
N PRO A 76 -32.76 31.02 8.70
CA PRO A 76 -32.35 32.00 7.69
C PRO A 76 -30.85 31.97 7.29
N LYS A 77 -30.58 32.52 6.10
CA LYS A 77 -29.27 32.63 5.41
C LYS A 77 -28.30 33.60 6.12
N ILE A 78 -27.03 33.20 6.31
CA ILE A 78 -25.93 34.09 6.72
C ILE A 78 -24.67 33.90 5.84
N TYR A 79 -23.97 35.01 5.65
CA TYR A 79 -23.03 35.44 4.61
C TYR A 79 -21.70 34.65 4.44
N ARG A 80 -21.25 34.54 3.18
CA ARG A 80 -19.86 34.23 2.79
C ARG A 80 -18.93 35.43 2.99
N ARG A 81 -17.81 35.25 3.72
CA ARG A 81 -16.67 36.20 3.69
C ARG A 81 -15.39 35.47 3.27
N ARG A 82 -14.68 36.08 2.31
CA ARG A 82 -13.40 35.65 1.70
C ARG A 82 -12.29 35.51 2.74
N ALA A 83 -11.51 34.43 2.63
CA ALA A 83 -10.27 34.20 3.37
C ALA A 83 -9.15 35.17 2.91
N LYS A 84 -8.43 35.74 3.87
CA LYS A 84 -7.16 36.45 3.68
C LYS A 84 -5.99 35.55 4.07
N SER A 85 -4.96 35.63 3.23
CA SER A 85 -3.61 35.05 3.30
C SER A 85 -2.99 34.99 4.70
N ALA A 86 -2.42 33.82 5.03
CA ALA A 86 -1.50 33.62 6.15
C ALA A 86 -0.04 33.67 5.64
N ARG A 87 0.78 34.40 6.39
CA ARG A 87 2.16 34.78 6.10
C ARG A 87 3.13 33.64 6.46
N ALA A 88 4.14 33.46 5.62
CA ALA A 88 5.14 32.40 5.63
C ALA A 88 6.09 32.38 6.84
N LEU A 89 6.51 31.18 7.24
CA LEU A 89 7.84 30.90 7.80
C LEU A 89 8.64 30.11 6.76
N LYS A 90 9.85 30.59 6.44
CA LYS A 90 10.81 30.00 5.50
C LYS A 90 11.99 29.38 6.28
N SER A 91 12.45 28.21 5.85
CA SER A 91 13.88 27.92 5.60
C SER A 91 13.99 26.81 4.53
N PRO A 92 15.11 26.72 3.78
CA PRO A 92 15.06 26.46 2.34
C PRO A 92 15.54 25.06 1.93
N LEU A 93 14.72 24.35 1.16
CA LEU A 93 15.22 23.33 0.23
C LEU A 93 15.21 23.95 -1.17
N THR A 94 16.42 24.32 -1.60
CA THR A 94 16.88 24.44 -2.99
C THR A 94 15.82 24.74 -4.05
N ALA A 95 15.69 26.04 -4.34
CA ALA A 95 15.19 26.52 -5.61
C ALA A 95 16.17 26.16 -6.74
N ILE A 96 15.90 25.07 -7.45
CA ILE A 96 16.33 24.78 -8.82
C ILE A 96 15.10 24.10 -9.43
N ALA A 97 14.37 24.56 -10.45
CA ALA A 97 14.64 25.59 -11.44
C ALA A 97 13.37 26.05 -12.18
N ALA A 98 12.93 27.29 -11.98
CA ALA A 98 12.19 28.00 -13.04
C ALA A 98 13.15 28.39 -14.18
N GLY A 99 14.41 28.69 -13.83
CA GLY A 99 15.46 29.14 -14.76
C GLY A 99 16.07 28.08 -15.68
N VAL A 100 15.75 26.79 -15.52
CA VAL A 100 16.31 25.70 -16.36
C VAL A 100 15.25 25.15 -17.32
N ILE A 101 13.99 25.07 -16.89
CA ILE A 101 12.87 24.61 -17.74
C ILE A 101 12.39 25.74 -18.65
N ASP A 102 12.39 26.98 -18.16
CA ASP A 102 11.94 28.15 -18.91
C ASP A 102 12.60 29.45 -18.41
N PRO A 103 13.93 29.63 -18.61
CA PRO A 103 14.66 30.81 -18.17
C PRO A 103 14.07 32.15 -18.63
N PHE A 104 13.20 32.13 -19.66
CA PHE A 104 12.66 33.31 -20.31
C PHE A 104 11.13 33.45 -20.20
N GLN A 105 10.43 32.61 -19.43
CA GLN A 105 8.96 32.60 -19.33
C GLN A 105 8.24 32.47 -20.70
N SER A 106 8.80 31.65 -21.57
CA SER A 106 8.38 31.39 -22.95
C SER A 106 7.38 30.23 -23.13
N LEU A 107 7.10 29.44 -22.08
CA LEU A 107 6.21 28.28 -22.19
C LEU A 107 4.73 28.68 -22.33
N ALA A 108 4.02 27.95 -23.19
CA ALA A 108 2.60 28.20 -23.51
C ALA A 108 1.60 27.71 -22.44
N VAL A 109 2.07 27.30 -21.25
CA VAL A 109 1.24 26.79 -20.15
C VAL A 109 1.60 27.46 -18.83
N ASP A 110 0.70 27.40 -17.85
CA ASP A 110 0.96 27.88 -16.50
C ASP A 110 2.08 27.06 -15.83
N THR A 111 3.27 27.63 -15.77
CA THR A 111 4.47 27.05 -15.15
C THR A 111 4.28 26.80 -13.65
N THR A 112 3.39 27.55 -12.99
CA THR A 112 2.99 27.29 -11.59
C THR A 112 2.20 26.01 -11.48
N ARG A 113 1.30 25.74 -12.44
CA ARG A 113 0.52 24.51 -12.46
C ARG A 113 1.38 23.29 -12.76
N LEU A 114 2.35 23.41 -13.67
CA LEU A 114 3.33 22.36 -13.94
C LEU A 114 4.11 21.99 -12.67
N GLN A 115 4.58 22.98 -11.89
CA GLN A 115 5.26 22.72 -10.61
C GLN A 115 4.38 21.97 -9.60
N ILE A 116 3.13 22.41 -9.42
CA ILE A 116 2.17 21.73 -8.52
C ILE A 116 1.94 20.27 -8.95
N LEU A 117 1.90 20.01 -10.26
CA LEU A 117 1.76 18.64 -10.76
C LEU A 117 3.04 17.82 -10.53
N LEU A 118 4.22 18.41 -10.69
CA LEU A 118 5.50 17.72 -10.45
C LEU A 118 5.77 17.44 -8.95
N GLU A 119 5.15 18.19 -8.03
CA GLU A 119 5.16 17.85 -6.59
C GLU A 119 4.41 16.54 -6.29
N ASN A 120 3.53 16.08 -7.19
CA ASN A 120 2.82 14.82 -7.04
C ASN A 120 3.69 13.63 -7.51
N CYS A 121 3.97 12.69 -6.61
CA CYS A 121 4.80 11.52 -6.90
C CYS A 121 4.24 10.61 -8.00
N ARG A 122 2.91 10.44 -8.09
CA ARG A 122 2.27 9.62 -9.13
C ARG A 122 2.30 10.34 -10.48
N ALA A 123 2.11 11.65 -10.47
CA ALA A 123 2.17 12.43 -11.69
C ALA A 123 3.57 12.36 -12.34
N ARG A 124 4.64 12.45 -11.55
CA ARG A 124 6.03 12.39 -12.07
C ARG A 124 6.36 11.15 -12.90
N GLN A 125 5.65 10.05 -12.67
CA GLN A 125 5.90 8.78 -13.36
C GLN A 125 5.00 8.56 -14.58
N ALA A 126 3.94 9.35 -14.71
CA ALA A 126 2.98 9.25 -15.81
C ALA A 126 3.58 9.42 -17.22
N PRO A 127 4.70 10.15 -17.42
CA PRO A 127 5.33 10.23 -18.74
C PRO A 127 6.14 9.00 -19.14
N GLU A 128 6.34 8.01 -18.27
CA GLU A 128 6.99 6.74 -18.64
C GLU A 128 6.06 5.89 -19.52
N PRO A 129 6.58 5.14 -20.52
CA PRO A 129 8.00 4.95 -20.86
C PRO A 129 8.58 6.01 -21.80
N VAL A 130 7.85 7.10 -22.09
CA VAL A 130 8.29 8.11 -23.07
C VAL A 130 9.52 8.88 -22.57
N PHE A 131 9.52 9.29 -21.29
CA PHE A 131 10.69 9.84 -20.60
C PHE A 131 10.50 9.76 -19.08
N THR A 132 11.59 9.94 -18.33
CA THR A 132 11.59 9.83 -16.86
C THR A 132 11.78 11.20 -16.19
N ILE A 133 11.19 11.36 -15.00
CA ILE A 133 11.38 12.53 -14.12
C ILE A 133 11.95 12.05 -12.79
N ALA A 134 13.17 12.50 -12.46
CA ALA A 134 13.90 12.08 -11.27
C ALA A 134 13.42 12.76 -9.98
N GLU A 135 13.90 12.25 -8.83
CA GLU A 135 13.52 12.76 -7.51
C GLU A 135 13.86 14.25 -7.31
N GLU A 136 14.92 14.75 -7.95
CA GLU A 136 15.33 16.17 -7.93
C GLU A 136 14.53 17.08 -8.90
N LEU A 137 13.35 16.65 -9.36
CA LEU A 137 12.56 17.34 -10.40
C LEU A 137 13.31 17.54 -11.72
N ASN A 138 14.38 16.77 -11.93
CA ASN A 138 15.19 16.81 -13.14
C ASN A 138 14.63 15.81 -14.16
N PHE A 139 14.47 16.25 -15.40
CA PHE A 139 13.95 15.42 -16.49
C PHE A 139 15.05 14.47 -17.01
N GLN A 140 15.37 13.43 -16.24
CA GLN A 140 16.36 12.43 -16.62
C GLN A 140 16.02 11.80 -17.98
N ASN A 141 17.00 11.79 -18.89
CA ASN A 141 16.89 11.37 -20.29
C ASN A 141 15.95 12.20 -21.19
N PHE A 142 15.28 13.23 -20.72
CA PHE A 142 14.37 14.02 -21.55
C PHE A 142 15.06 14.69 -22.73
N HIS A 143 16.24 15.26 -22.55
CA HIS A 143 17.03 15.79 -23.67
C HIS A 143 17.61 14.71 -24.60
N SER A 144 17.66 13.45 -24.15
CA SER A 144 17.99 12.31 -25.02
C SER A 144 16.81 11.88 -25.91
N VAL A 145 15.58 12.26 -25.54
CA VAL A 145 14.34 11.98 -26.29
C VAL A 145 13.94 13.20 -27.12
N PHE A 146 13.93 14.40 -26.53
CA PHE A 146 13.50 15.66 -27.12
C PHE A 146 14.64 16.69 -27.12
N ARG A 147 15.34 16.83 -28.24
CA ARG A 147 16.46 17.79 -28.38
C ARG A 147 16.03 19.23 -28.13
N ALA A 148 14.81 19.60 -28.55
CA ALA A 148 14.25 20.95 -28.45
C ALA A 148 13.60 21.29 -27.09
N GLY A 149 13.55 20.32 -26.17
CA GLY A 149 12.94 20.48 -24.86
C GLY A 149 11.41 20.67 -24.86
N LEU A 150 10.86 21.29 -23.80
CA LEU A 150 9.41 21.49 -23.59
C LEU A 150 8.82 22.72 -24.31
N THR A 151 9.57 23.37 -25.21
CA THR A 151 9.13 24.58 -25.92
C THR A 151 7.99 24.31 -26.90
N ASP A 152 7.80 23.04 -27.26
CA ASP A 152 6.80 22.58 -28.20
C ASP A 152 5.39 22.54 -27.59
N PRO A 153 4.40 23.28 -28.14
CA PRO A 153 3.06 23.33 -27.56
C PRO A 153 2.31 21.99 -27.57
N ALA A 154 2.56 21.11 -28.55
CA ALA A 154 1.91 19.79 -28.57
C ALA A 154 2.47 18.90 -27.46
N LEU A 155 3.81 18.84 -27.35
CA LEU A 155 4.49 18.06 -26.33
C LEU A 155 4.18 18.58 -24.91
N LEU A 156 4.26 19.89 -24.70
CA LEU A 156 4.01 20.51 -23.39
C LEU A 156 2.60 20.21 -22.88
N ASN A 157 1.58 20.35 -23.74
CA ASN A 157 0.22 20.01 -23.36
C ASN A 157 0.01 18.51 -23.17
N ALA A 158 0.77 17.65 -23.88
CA ALA A 158 0.70 16.20 -23.69
C ALA A 158 1.34 15.78 -22.36
N VAL A 159 2.43 16.43 -21.95
CA VAL A 159 3.02 16.28 -20.62
C VAL A 159 2.03 16.74 -19.55
N MET A 160 1.44 17.94 -19.70
CA MET A 160 0.44 18.43 -18.75
C MET A 160 -0.79 17.51 -18.65
N LEU A 161 -1.25 16.96 -19.78
CA LEU A 161 -2.33 15.97 -19.82
C LEU A 161 -1.95 14.72 -19.01
N SER A 162 -0.79 14.13 -19.29
CA SER A 162 -0.32 12.91 -18.61
C SER A 162 -0.19 13.15 -17.09
N LEU A 163 0.46 14.25 -16.69
CA LEU A 163 0.62 14.62 -15.28
C LEU A 163 -0.73 14.90 -14.58
N ALA A 164 -1.63 15.67 -15.20
CA ALA A 164 -2.92 16.02 -14.62
C ALA A 164 -3.86 14.81 -14.51
N PHE A 165 -3.81 13.92 -15.50
CA PHE A 165 -4.55 12.66 -15.51
C PHE A 165 -4.12 11.77 -14.34
N ALA A 166 -2.81 11.58 -14.16
CA ALA A 166 -2.26 10.80 -13.05
C ALA A 166 -2.51 11.45 -11.68
N ALA A 167 -2.35 12.78 -11.56
CA ALA A 167 -2.66 13.52 -10.33
C ALA A 167 -4.14 13.42 -9.93
N SER A 168 -5.03 13.18 -10.90
CA SER A 168 -6.47 12.98 -10.68
C SER A 168 -6.85 11.53 -10.41
N GLY A 169 -5.88 10.62 -10.24
CA GLY A 169 -6.11 9.20 -10.02
C GLY A 169 -6.72 8.49 -11.23
N GLY A 170 -6.38 8.92 -12.45
CA GLY A 170 -6.88 8.32 -13.69
C GLY A 170 -8.29 8.77 -14.09
N VAL A 171 -8.84 9.80 -13.43
CA VAL A 171 -10.16 10.37 -13.77
C VAL A 171 -9.99 11.53 -14.75
N VAL A 172 -10.56 11.41 -15.95
CA VAL A 172 -10.59 12.50 -16.95
C VAL A 172 -11.50 13.62 -16.46
N ASN A 173 -10.89 14.71 -16.00
CA ASN A 173 -11.59 15.91 -15.52
C ASN A 173 -11.57 17.02 -16.59
N LYS A 174 -12.17 18.18 -16.26
CA LYS A 174 -12.22 19.33 -17.18
C LYS A 174 -10.83 19.81 -17.63
N GLU A 175 -9.83 19.74 -16.74
CA GLU A 175 -8.45 20.15 -17.03
C GLU A 175 -7.79 19.18 -18.03
N CYS A 176 -7.96 17.87 -17.84
CA CYS A 176 -7.49 16.85 -18.79
C CYS A 176 -8.09 17.06 -20.19
N LEU A 177 -9.41 17.33 -20.28
CA LEU A 177 -10.07 17.58 -21.57
C LEU A 177 -9.55 18.83 -22.28
N VAL A 178 -9.12 19.86 -21.54
CA VAL A 178 -8.51 21.07 -22.11
C VAL A 178 -7.16 20.74 -22.73
N TYR A 179 -6.28 20.07 -21.97
CA TYR A 179 -4.97 19.68 -22.47
C TYR A 179 -5.07 18.70 -23.63
N GLN A 180 -5.93 17.69 -23.55
CA GLN A 180 -6.20 16.75 -24.64
C GLN A 180 -6.68 17.47 -25.91
N GLY A 181 -7.60 18.42 -25.78
CA GLY A 181 -8.06 19.24 -26.91
C GLY A 181 -6.94 20.07 -27.55
N GLN A 182 -6.03 20.63 -26.74
CA GLN A 182 -4.88 21.40 -27.21
C GLN A 182 -3.83 20.51 -27.88
N VAL A 183 -3.55 19.32 -27.36
CA VAL A 183 -2.66 18.33 -27.98
C VAL A 183 -3.17 17.94 -29.36
N ILE A 184 -4.44 17.53 -29.46
CA ILE A 184 -5.05 17.12 -30.73
C ILE A 184 -5.08 18.27 -31.73
N HIS A 185 -5.37 19.49 -31.29
CA HIS A 185 -5.33 20.67 -32.16
C HIS A 185 -3.93 20.92 -32.73
N ASN A 186 -2.91 20.98 -31.87
CA ASN A 186 -1.53 21.24 -32.30
C ASN A 186 -0.96 20.13 -33.20
N ILE A 187 -1.27 18.85 -32.90
CA ILE A 187 -0.88 17.73 -33.77
C ILE A 187 -1.55 17.89 -35.13
N ARG A 188 -2.85 18.17 -35.18
CA ARG A 188 -3.58 18.33 -36.45
C ARG A 188 -3.00 19.43 -37.33
N GLU A 189 -2.69 20.59 -36.76
CA GLU A 189 -2.08 21.70 -37.52
C GLU A 189 -0.77 21.26 -38.20
N ARG A 190 0.06 20.47 -37.52
CA ARG A 190 1.35 19.97 -38.04
C ARG A 190 1.22 18.87 -39.07
N MET A 191 0.18 18.04 -38.95
CA MET A 191 -0.11 16.96 -39.90
C MET A 191 -0.50 17.48 -41.30
N SER A 192 -0.61 18.81 -41.49
CA SER A 192 -0.84 19.46 -42.78
C SER A 192 0.35 19.37 -43.74
N SER A 193 1.58 19.14 -43.24
CA SER A 193 2.78 18.89 -44.05
C SER A 193 3.67 17.83 -43.39
N LEU A 194 4.18 16.89 -44.19
CA LEU A 194 4.98 15.77 -43.67
C LEU A 194 6.30 16.25 -43.04
N ASP A 195 6.93 17.29 -43.60
CA ASP A 195 8.20 17.85 -43.11
C ASP A 195 8.05 18.53 -41.74
N THR A 196 6.87 19.07 -41.43
CA THR A 196 6.56 19.68 -40.13
C THR A 196 5.98 18.69 -39.12
N ALA A 197 5.41 17.58 -39.61
CA ALA A 197 4.80 16.55 -38.79
C ALA A 197 5.84 15.62 -38.17
N VAL A 198 6.89 15.27 -38.92
CA VAL A 198 7.96 14.37 -38.46
C VAL A 198 8.92 15.13 -37.52
N SER A 199 8.58 15.15 -36.24
CA SER A 199 9.47 15.65 -35.18
C SER A 199 9.37 14.80 -33.93
N GLU A 200 10.46 14.80 -33.14
CA GLU A 200 10.50 14.14 -31.82
C GLU A 200 9.33 14.60 -30.94
N SER A 201 9.06 15.91 -30.90
CA SER A 201 7.99 16.50 -30.08
C SER A 201 6.59 16.08 -30.53
N THR A 202 6.32 16.02 -31.84
CA THR A 202 5.04 15.53 -32.36
C THR A 202 4.85 14.04 -32.04
N ILE A 203 5.88 13.23 -32.25
CA ILE A 203 5.84 11.79 -31.95
C ILE A 203 5.63 11.58 -30.44
N GLY A 204 6.42 12.24 -29.59
CA GLY A 204 6.28 12.12 -28.14
C GLY A 204 4.94 12.61 -27.59
N ALA A 205 4.36 13.65 -28.18
CA ALA A 205 3.01 14.09 -27.83
C ALA A 205 1.96 13.01 -28.14
N ILE A 206 2.10 12.31 -29.27
CA ILE A 206 1.24 11.17 -29.63
C ILE A 206 1.47 10.02 -28.66
N LEU A 207 2.71 9.67 -28.32
CA LEU A 207 3.02 8.57 -27.39
C LEU A 207 2.45 8.81 -25.98
N LEU A 208 2.54 10.05 -25.46
CA LEU A 208 1.93 10.40 -24.17
C LEU A 208 0.40 10.34 -24.20
N LEU A 209 -0.22 10.71 -25.33
CA LEU A 209 -1.65 10.56 -25.54
C LEU A 209 -2.06 9.07 -25.58
N VAL A 210 -1.28 8.24 -26.27
CA VAL A 210 -1.45 6.78 -26.30
C VAL A 210 -1.37 6.21 -24.89
N GLY A 211 -0.43 6.67 -24.05
CA GLY A 211 -0.33 6.24 -22.65
C GLY A 211 -1.61 6.49 -21.86
N VAL A 212 -2.20 7.68 -21.98
CA VAL A 212 -3.47 8.02 -21.32
C VAL A 212 -4.62 7.16 -21.84
N GLU A 213 -4.69 6.92 -23.15
CA GLU A 213 -5.73 6.10 -23.78
C GLU A 213 -5.60 4.61 -23.45
N ALA A 214 -4.37 4.11 -23.32
CA ALA A 214 -4.11 2.76 -22.85
C ALA A 214 -4.60 2.57 -21.42
N CYS A 215 -4.31 3.54 -20.52
CA CYS A 215 -4.84 3.55 -19.15
C CYS A 215 -6.37 3.63 -19.08
N LEU A 216 -7.03 4.21 -20.10
CA LEU A 216 -8.49 4.27 -20.22
C LEU A 216 -9.10 3.02 -20.87
N GLY A 217 -8.28 2.07 -21.33
CA GLY A 217 -8.76 0.84 -21.98
C GLY A 217 -9.25 1.04 -23.41
N THR A 218 -8.93 2.16 -24.06
CA THR A 218 -9.48 2.50 -25.39
C THR A 218 -8.62 1.96 -26.53
N LYS A 219 -8.67 0.64 -26.76
CA LYS A 219 -7.88 -0.06 -27.82
C LYS A 219 -7.95 0.61 -29.20
N SER A 220 -9.13 1.07 -29.61
CA SER A 220 -9.32 1.68 -30.94
C SER A 220 -8.59 3.02 -31.08
N GLN A 221 -8.52 3.82 -30.02
CA GLN A 221 -7.79 5.09 -30.02
C GLN A 221 -6.29 4.84 -29.99
N VAL A 222 -5.84 3.93 -29.11
CA VAL A 222 -4.45 3.47 -29.06
C VAL A 222 -3.97 2.98 -30.43
N GLN A 223 -4.75 2.13 -31.11
CA GLN A 223 -4.40 1.64 -32.44
C GLN A 223 -4.31 2.76 -33.48
N LEU A 224 -5.25 3.71 -33.44
CA LEU A 224 -5.29 4.87 -34.34
C LEU A 224 -4.05 5.74 -34.15
N HIS A 225 -3.71 6.06 -32.90
CA HIS A 225 -2.57 6.90 -32.57
C HIS A 225 -1.24 6.22 -32.85
N MET A 226 -1.11 4.92 -32.58
CA MET A 226 0.08 4.15 -32.95
C MET A 226 0.22 4.03 -34.47
N GLN A 227 -0.86 3.86 -35.24
CA GLN A 227 -0.79 3.91 -36.71
C GLN A 227 -0.29 5.29 -37.21
N ALA A 228 -0.69 6.38 -36.55
CA ALA A 228 -0.15 7.70 -36.87
C ALA A 228 1.37 7.77 -36.62
N VAL A 229 1.88 7.16 -35.54
CA VAL A 229 3.33 7.03 -35.30
C VAL A 229 4.01 6.24 -36.43
N ASN A 230 3.42 5.13 -36.89
CA ASN A 230 3.97 4.34 -38.00
C ASN A 230 4.07 5.15 -39.33
N ILE A 231 3.06 5.98 -39.60
CA ILE A 231 3.08 6.89 -40.76
C ILE A 231 4.22 7.91 -40.62
N LEU A 232 4.42 8.48 -39.42
CA LEU A 232 5.51 9.42 -39.15
C LEU A 232 6.90 8.75 -39.26
N LEU A 233 7.04 7.49 -38.83
CA LEU A 233 8.27 6.72 -38.99
C LEU A 233 8.61 6.52 -40.47
N THR A 234 7.63 6.09 -41.26
CA THR A 234 7.79 5.93 -42.71
C THR A 234 8.11 7.27 -43.38
N GLY A 235 7.50 8.36 -42.92
CA GLY A 235 7.80 9.73 -43.37
C GLY A 235 9.22 10.16 -43.01
N SER A 236 9.72 9.81 -41.84
CA SER A 236 11.09 10.09 -41.39
C SER A 236 12.14 9.44 -42.28
N GLN A 237 11.91 8.19 -42.69
CA GLN A 237 12.79 7.47 -43.62
C GLN A 237 12.83 8.13 -45.00
N LYS A 238 11.70 8.68 -45.48
CA LYS A 238 11.60 9.37 -46.78
C LYS A 238 12.21 10.78 -46.77
N THR A 239 12.10 11.50 -45.67
CA THR A 239 12.58 12.88 -45.51
C THR A 239 14.03 12.96 -45.04
N GLY A 240 14.62 11.84 -44.61
CA GLY A 240 15.96 11.79 -44.03
C GLY A 240 16.06 12.43 -42.64
N ALA A 241 14.92 12.69 -41.98
CA ALA A 241 14.89 13.27 -40.64
C ALA A 241 15.46 12.28 -39.61
N SER A 242 16.50 12.71 -38.88
CA SER A 242 17.16 11.89 -37.86
C SER A 242 16.43 11.98 -36.52
N LEU A 243 15.67 10.92 -36.19
CA LEU A 243 15.06 10.75 -34.87
C LEU A 243 16.13 10.41 -33.82
N THR A 244 15.96 10.90 -32.60
CA THR A 244 16.80 10.50 -31.46
C THR A 244 16.67 9.01 -31.14
N GLU A 245 17.71 8.49 -30.54
CA GLU A 245 17.70 7.15 -29.96
C GLU A 245 16.66 7.03 -28.83
N GLY A 246 16.48 8.12 -28.07
CA GLY A 246 15.45 8.21 -27.03
C GLY A 246 14.03 8.09 -27.57
N ILE A 247 13.68 8.79 -28.66
CA ILE A 247 12.31 8.72 -29.19
C ILE A 247 12.04 7.36 -29.84
N LYS A 248 13.01 6.76 -30.52
CA LYS A 248 12.86 5.40 -31.09
C LYS A 248 12.62 4.36 -29.99
N ARG A 249 13.33 4.45 -28.86
CA ARG A 249 13.06 3.62 -27.67
C ARG A 249 11.67 3.87 -27.08
N ALA A 250 11.26 5.14 -26.96
CA ALA A 250 9.94 5.49 -26.46
C ALA A 250 8.82 4.88 -27.32
N ILE A 251 8.97 4.88 -28.66
CA ILE A 251 8.03 4.25 -29.58
C ILE A 251 7.95 2.74 -29.33
N PHE A 252 9.09 2.05 -29.24
CA PHE A 252 9.16 0.62 -28.98
C PHE A 252 8.44 0.24 -27.67
N TRP A 253 8.78 0.93 -26.57
CA TRP A 253 8.20 0.64 -25.26
C TRP A 253 6.73 1.00 -25.16
N GLN A 254 6.31 2.11 -25.77
CA GLN A 254 4.90 2.49 -25.78
C GLN A 254 4.06 1.51 -26.62
N ASP A 255 4.58 1.02 -27.75
CA ASP A 255 3.92 0.00 -28.58
C ASP A 255 3.77 -1.34 -27.84
N LEU A 256 4.86 -1.79 -27.21
CA LEU A 256 4.86 -2.99 -26.37
C LEU A 256 3.88 -2.86 -25.20
N ASN A 257 3.94 -1.75 -24.45
CA ASN A 257 3.03 -1.47 -23.34
C ASN A 257 1.58 -1.44 -23.78
N SER A 258 1.29 -0.76 -24.88
CA SER A 258 -0.07 -0.65 -25.40
C SER A 258 -0.63 -2.02 -25.82
N SER A 259 0.23 -2.87 -26.38
CA SER A 259 -0.15 -4.24 -26.75
C SER A 259 -0.48 -5.06 -25.51
N ILE A 260 0.29 -4.90 -24.42
CA ILE A 260 0.02 -5.57 -23.14
C ILE A 260 -1.22 -4.97 -22.45
N LEU A 261 -1.29 -3.65 -22.34
CA LEU A 261 -2.31 -2.89 -21.63
C LEU A 261 -3.68 -2.98 -22.28
N VAL A 262 -3.80 -3.02 -23.61
CA VAL A 262 -5.12 -2.99 -24.26
C VAL A 262 -5.26 -3.98 -25.41
N GLY A 263 -4.28 -4.86 -25.60
CA GLY A 263 -4.28 -5.81 -26.71
C GLY A 263 -4.18 -5.15 -28.08
N SER A 264 -3.54 -3.98 -28.19
CA SER A 264 -3.31 -3.35 -29.50
C SER A 264 -2.33 -4.18 -30.34
N THR A 265 -2.49 -4.10 -31.66
CA THR A 265 -1.57 -4.73 -32.60
C THR A 265 -0.28 -3.91 -32.64
N ARG A 266 0.85 -4.58 -32.41
CA ARG A 266 2.20 -4.01 -32.48
C ARG A 266 2.45 -3.43 -33.87
N ILE A 267 3.08 -2.27 -33.92
CA ILE A 267 3.50 -1.60 -35.16
C ILE A 267 5.02 -1.56 -35.33
N VAL A 268 5.77 -1.82 -34.25
CA VAL A 268 7.23 -1.89 -34.28
C VAL A 268 7.72 -3.15 -33.58
N ASP A 269 8.83 -3.68 -34.10
CA ASP A 269 9.52 -4.86 -33.60
C ASP A 269 11.03 -4.56 -33.41
N HIS A 270 11.79 -5.58 -33.02
CA HIS A 270 13.23 -5.47 -32.82
C HIS A 270 14.04 -5.21 -34.12
N ASN A 271 13.42 -5.34 -35.31
CA ASN A 271 14.06 -5.06 -36.60
C ASN A 271 13.71 -3.66 -37.13
N THR A 272 12.75 -2.98 -36.51
CA THR A 272 12.21 -1.70 -37.01
C THR A 272 13.22 -0.55 -36.91
N PHE A 273 14.13 -0.58 -35.93
CA PHE A 273 15.13 0.47 -35.70
C PHE A 273 16.56 -0.09 -35.74
N THR A 274 17.00 -0.57 -36.91
CA THR A 274 18.33 -1.16 -37.12
C THR A 274 19.50 -0.23 -36.74
N GLU A 275 19.29 1.08 -36.81
CA GLU A 275 20.26 2.14 -36.52
C GLU A 275 20.41 2.45 -35.03
N LEU A 276 19.56 1.91 -34.13
CA LEU A 276 19.59 2.16 -32.68
C LEU A 276 20.89 1.69 -31.98
N GLY A 277 21.91 1.32 -32.75
CA GLY A 277 23.13 0.71 -32.23
C GLY A 277 22.89 -0.67 -31.61
N TRP A 278 21.86 -1.41 -32.02
CA TRP A 278 21.92 -2.87 -31.98
C TRP A 278 22.77 -3.39 -33.14
N THR A 279 24.02 -2.97 -33.19
CA THR A 279 24.98 -3.49 -34.17
C THR A 279 25.47 -4.86 -33.70
N ARG A 280 24.72 -5.88 -34.15
CA ARG A 280 25.09 -7.29 -34.21
C ARG A 280 26.43 -7.47 -34.96
N LYS A 281 27.55 -7.33 -34.26
CA LYS A 281 28.82 -7.98 -34.67
C LYS A 281 29.28 -9.07 -33.71
N SER A 282 28.51 -9.38 -32.66
CA SER A 282 28.80 -10.53 -31.79
C SER A 282 27.57 -11.14 -31.09
N VAL A 283 26.35 -10.82 -31.52
CA VAL A 283 25.12 -11.34 -30.86
C VAL A 283 24.38 -12.21 -31.87
N ASP A 284 24.40 -13.52 -31.60
CA ASP A 284 23.88 -14.58 -32.45
C ASP A 284 22.35 -14.46 -32.68
N GLN A 285 21.81 -15.00 -33.76
CA GLN A 285 20.35 -14.99 -34.02
C GLN A 285 19.55 -15.82 -32.97
N ASP A 286 20.27 -16.51 -32.09
CA ASP A 286 19.74 -17.44 -31.10
C ASP A 286 19.03 -16.81 -29.90
N PHE A 287 19.12 -15.48 -29.71
CA PHE A 287 18.48 -14.79 -28.59
C PHE A 287 16.98 -14.52 -28.75
N PHE A 288 16.47 -14.47 -29.99
CA PHE A 288 15.06 -14.20 -30.29
C PHE A 288 14.24 -15.48 -30.43
N LYS A 289 14.51 -16.43 -29.54
CA LYS A 289 13.77 -17.69 -29.47
C LYS A 289 12.71 -17.57 -28.39
N LEU A 290 11.55 -18.12 -28.68
CA LEU A 290 10.55 -18.31 -27.64
C LEU A 290 11.21 -19.25 -26.61
N PRO A 291 11.21 -18.95 -25.30
CA PRO A 291 11.84 -19.85 -24.34
C PRO A 291 11.24 -21.25 -24.46
N LEU A 292 12.04 -22.30 -24.29
CA LEU A 292 11.63 -23.68 -24.55
C LEU A 292 10.30 -24.05 -23.85
N GLY A 293 10.10 -23.53 -22.65
CA GLY A 293 8.86 -23.67 -21.89
C GLY A 293 7.62 -23.05 -22.53
N PHE A 294 7.77 -21.89 -23.18
CA PHE A 294 6.72 -21.25 -23.97
C PHE A 294 6.56 -21.90 -25.35
N GLN A 295 7.62 -22.48 -25.93
CA GLN A 295 7.52 -23.25 -27.18
C GLN A 295 6.56 -24.43 -27.06
N ILE A 296 6.64 -25.18 -25.96
CA ILE A 296 5.77 -26.32 -25.65
C ILE A 296 4.29 -25.90 -25.55
N ARG A 297 4.02 -24.64 -25.20
CA ARG A 297 2.68 -24.08 -25.00
C ARG A 297 2.30 -23.01 -26.03
N SER A 298 3.08 -22.90 -27.12
CA SER A 298 2.90 -21.89 -28.16
C SER A 298 1.49 -21.93 -28.78
N SER A 299 0.88 -23.11 -28.82
CA SER A 299 -0.50 -23.32 -29.27
C SER A 299 -1.59 -22.68 -28.39
N LEU A 300 -1.25 -22.27 -27.16
CA LEU A 300 -2.16 -21.57 -26.25
C LEU A 300 -2.10 -20.04 -26.41
N PHE A 301 -1.17 -19.55 -27.21
CA PHE A 301 -0.86 -18.13 -27.37
C PHE A 301 -1.18 -17.67 -28.79
N SER A 302 -1.55 -16.40 -28.94
CA SER A 302 -1.57 -15.81 -30.27
C SER A 302 -0.14 -15.65 -30.79
N GLU A 303 0.00 -15.56 -32.11
CA GLU A 303 1.28 -15.30 -32.76
C GLU A 303 1.86 -13.96 -32.26
N GLU A 304 1.02 -12.94 -32.10
CA GLU A 304 1.42 -11.64 -31.58
C GLU A 304 1.91 -11.70 -30.13
N PHE A 305 1.25 -12.50 -29.27
CA PHE A 305 1.71 -12.69 -27.89
C PHE A 305 3.03 -13.47 -27.84
N THR A 306 3.20 -14.43 -28.74
CA THR A 306 4.43 -15.21 -28.87
C THR A 306 5.63 -14.32 -29.24
N GLU A 307 5.45 -13.38 -30.15
CA GLU A 307 6.50 -12.41 -30.51
C GLU A 307 6.86 -11.47 -29.35
N ILE A 308 5.87 -11.06 -28.54
CA ILE A 308 6.11 -10.27 -27.32
C ILE A 308 7.05 -11.02 -26.36
N ILE A 309 6.81 -12.30 -26.12
CA ILE A 309 7.66 -13.12 -25.22
C ILE A 309 9.08 -13.29 -25.78
N LYS A 310 9.23 -13.41 -27.10
CA LYS A 310 10.56 -13.44 -27.75
C LYS A 310 11.32 -12.14 -27.56
N ASP A 311 10.66 -11.00 -27.76
CA ASP A 311 11.25 -9.67 -27.54
C ASP A 311 11.72 -9.50 -26.09
N ILE A 312 10.90 -9.89 -25.12
CA ILE A 312 11.21 -9.83 -23.68
C ILE A 312 12.38 -10.75 -23.31
N HIS A 313 12.38 -11.98 -23.80
CA HIS A 313 13.44 -12.95 -23.52
C HIS A 313 14.79 -12.49 -24.08
N ALA A 314 14.80 -11.94 -25.30
CA ALA A 314 16.02 -11.38 -25.88
C ALA A 314 16.56 -10.22 -25.03
N LEU A 315 15.70 -9.33 -24.52
CA LEU A 315 16.10 -8.22 -23.65
C LEU A 315 16.72 -8.67 -22.33
N GLN A 316 16.20 -9.75 -21.74
CA GLN A 316 16.79 -10.38 -20.55
C GLN A 316 18.22 -10.84 -20.81
N GLN A 317 18.38 -11.68 -21.84
CA GLN A 317 19.65 -12.32 -22.14
C GLN A 317 20.72 -11.27 -22.42
N ILE A 318 20.33 -10.15 -23.02
CA ILE A 318 21.24 -9.05 -23.33
C ILE A 318 21.65 -8.28 -22.09
N ARG A 319 20.73 -7.99 -21.17
CA ARG A 319 21.08 -7.42 -19.88
C ARG A 319 22.11 -8.29 -19.16
N ASP A 320 21.86 -9.61 -19.11
CA ASP A 320 22.71 -10.55 -18.37
C ASP A 320 24.14 -10.61 -18.94
N VAL A 321 24.27 -10.52 -20.27
CA VAL A 321 25.56 -10.41 -20.96
C VAL A 321 26.28 -9.09 -20.66
N TYR A 322 25.56 -7.97 -20.56
CA TYR A 322 26.15 -6.64 -20.33
C TYR A 322 26.55 -6.39 -18.86
N SER A 323 25.86 -6.99 -17.90
CA SER A 323 26.20 -6.92 -16.47
C SER A 323 27.47 -7.72 -16.12
N ALA A 324 27.78 -8.76 -16.90
CA ALA A 324 28.99 -9.57 -16.77
C ALA A 324 30.12 -9.03 -17.67
N GLY A 325 30.76 -7.92 -17.27
CA GLY A 325 31.72 -7.18 -18.09
C GLY A 325 32.66 -8.00 -18.99
N GLY A 326 32.42 -7.94 -20.31
CA GLY A 326 33.45 -8.06 -21.35
C GLY A 326 34.23 -9.36 -21.47
N ARG A 327 33.77 -10.52 -20.96
CA ARG A 327 34.36 -11.82 -21.31
C ARG A 327 33.30 -12.82 -21.75
N ASN A 328 33.55 -13.44 -22.90
CA ASN A 328 32.82 -14.59 -23.42
C ASN A 328 32.63 -15.64 -22.33
N VAL A 329 31.40 -15.85 -21.89
CA VAL A 329 31.00 -17.07 -21.19
C VAL A 329 30.31 -17.96 -22.22
N SER A 330 31.10 -18.83 -22.83
CA SER A 330 30.60 -20.08 -23.39
C SER A 330 30.13 -20.93 -22.21
N MET A 331 28.86 -21.28 -22.15
CA MET A 331 28.39 -22.44 -21.37
C MET A 331 27.43 -23.27 -22.20
N ASN A 332 28.00 -24.29 -22.83
CA ASN A 332 27.30 -25.54 -23.07
C ASN A 332 27.04 -26.20 -21.71
N VAL A 333 25.78 -26.35 -21.33
CA VAL A 333 25.36 -27.35 -20.33
C VAL A 333 24.20 -28.13 -20.93
N HIS A 334 24.47 -29.38 -21.26
CA HIS A 334 23.47 -30.37 -21.62
C HIS A 334 22.89 -31.00 -20.33
N GLN A 335 21.57 -31.19 -20.34
CA GLN A 335 20.69 -31.93 -19.42
C GLN A 335 20.06 -31.18 -18.24
N ASP A 336 18.71 -31.10 -18.32
CA ASP A 336 17.68 -30.98 -17.26
C ASP A 336 17.32 -29.58 -16.70
N PRO A 337 16.15 -29.43 -16.02
CA PRO A 337 14.87 -28.92 -16.52
C PRO A 337 14.73 -27.37 -16.46
N VAL A 338 14.38 -26.76 -17.59
CA VAL A 338 14.37 -25.29 -17.83
C VAL A 338 13.41 -24.48 -16.94
N TRP A 339 12.51 -25.12 -16.19
CA TRP A 339 11.59 -24.41 -15.29
C TRP A 339 12.18 -24.10 -13.91
N ASP A 340 13.35 -24.65 -13.56
CA ASP A 340 14.02 -24.36 -12.28
C ASP A 340 15.06 -23.22 -12.37
N GLU A 341 15.51 -22.84 -13.57
CA GLU A 341 16.57 -21.81 -13.73
C GLU A 341 16.07 -20.43 -14.19
N HIS A 342 14.84 -20.27 -14.70
CA HIS A 342 14.32 -18.97 -15.17
C HIS A 342 12.83 -18.71 -14.83
N ALA A 343 12.37 -19.16 -13.66
CA ALA A 343 11.03 -18.89 -13.12
C ALA A 343 10.70 -17.40 -12.99
N ASP A 344 11.75 -16.60 -12.81
CA ASP A 344 11.81 -15.16 -12.78
C ASP A 344 11.19 -14.45 -14.01
N LEU A 345 11.47 -14.96 -15.21
CA LEU A 345 10.97 -14.38 -16.48
C LEU A 345 9.47 -14.67 -16.68
N LEU A 346 9.04 -15.87 -16.28
CA LEU A 346 7.65 -16.29 -16.34
C LEU A 346 6.81 -15.49 -15.34
N LEU A 347 7.33 -15.30 -14.12
CA LEU A 347 6.71 -14.47 -13.10
C LEU A 347 6.61 -13.01 -13.54
N TRP A 348 7.67 -12.47 -14.15
CA TRP A 348 7.66 -11.13 -14.74
C TRP A 348 6.57 -10.98 -15.83
N ALA A 349 6.49 -11.91 -16.79
CA ALA A 349 5.52 -11.84 -17.89
C ALA A 349 4.05 -11.97 -17.42
N ILE A 350 3.83 -12.74 -16.36
CA ILE A 350 2.53 -12.92 -15.72
C ILE A 350 2.13 -11.70 -14.89
N CYS A 351 3.07 -11.15 -14.11
CA CYS A 351 2.83 -9.97 -13.28
C CYS A 351 2.61 -8.72 -14.13
N ILE A 352 3.45 -8.48 -15.14
CA ILE A 352 3.29 -7.35 -16.08
C ILE A 352 2.05 -7.55 -16.94
N GLY A 353 1.88 -8.73 -17.53
CA GLY A 353 0.71 -9.04 -18.35
C GLY A 353 -0.62 -8.91 -17.60
N GLY A 354 -0.70 -9.43 -16.37
CA GLY A 354 -1.90 -9.40 -15.53
C GLY A 354 -2.20 -8.05 -14.88
N ALA A 355 -1.18 -7.33 -14.39
CA ALA A 355 -1.36 -6.04 -13.72
C ALA A 355 -1.88 -4.96 -14.68
N PHE A 356 -1.41 -4.99 -15.92
CA PHE A 356 -1.67 -3.95 -16.91
C PHE A 356 -2.84 -4.28 -17.86
N SER A 357 -3.23 -5.55 -18.04
CA SER A 357 -4.39 -5.89 -18.88
C SER A 357 -5.74 -5.46 -18.25
N PRO A 358 -6.70 -4.87 -18.97
CA PRO A 358 -8.04 -4.57 -18.48
C PRO A 358 -8.83 -5.85 -18.20
N THR A 359 -9.86 -5.73 -17.35
CA THR A 359 -10.75 -6.85 -17.04
C THR A 359 -11.44 -7.34 -18.31
N GLY A 360 -11.27 -8.63 -18.65
CA GLY A 360 -11.77 -9.22 -19.90
C GLY A 360 -10.98 -10.47 -20.31
N MET A 361 -11.14 -10.91 -21.57
CA MET A 361 -10.53 -12.16 -22.08
C MET A 361 -9.00 -12.19 -21.95
N VAL A 362 -8.34 -11.04 -22.11
CA VAL A 362 -6.88 -10.95 -22.03
C VAL A 362 -6.40 -11.19 -20.59
N ARG A 363 -6.95 -10.48 -19.60
CA ARG A 363 -6.67 -10.73 -18.17
C ARG A 363 -7.05 -12.15 -17.75
N SER A 364 -8.16 -12.69 -18.28
CA SER A 364 -8.56 -14.09 -18.04
C SER A 364 -7.55 -15.11 -18.56
N GLY A 365 -6.83 -14.82 -19.65
CA GLY A 365 -5.75 -15.66 -20.16
C GLY A 365 -4.54 -15.69 -19.22
N TYR A 366 -4.17 -14.52 -18.66
CA TYR A 366 -3.12 -14.43 -17.64
C TYR A 366 -3.52 -15.08 -16.31
N ASP A 367 -4.77 -14.88 -15.86
CA ASP A 367 -5.32 -15.56 -14.69
C ASP A 367 -5.31 -17.08 -14.87
N THR A 368 -5.66 -17.57 -16.06
CA THR A 368 -5.61 -19.00 -16.39
C THR A 368 -4.17 -19.53 -16.35
N LEU A 369 -3.17 -18.74 -16.78
CA LEU A 369 -1.76 -19.09 -16.66
C LEU A 369 -1.32 -19.17 -15.19
N LEU A 370 -1.66 -18.17 -14.38
CA LEU A 370 -1.41 -18.11 -12.92
C LEU A 370 -1.94 -19.32 -12.18
N HIS A 371 -3.09 -19.84 -12.62
CA HIS A 371 -3.80 -20.94 -11.98
C HIS A 371 -3.43 -22.30 -12.59
N SER A 372 -2.56 -22.35 -13.60
CA SER A 372 -2.07 -23.60 -14.18
C SER A 372 -1.17 -24.34 -13.20
N THR A 373 -1.31 -25.67 -13.14
CA THR A 373 -0.71 -26.56 -12.13
C THR A 373 0.81 -26.53 -12.02
N THR A 374 1.51 -25.94 -13.00
CA THR A 374 2.98 -25.84 -13.05
C THR A 374 3.55 -24.63 -12.28
N LEU A 375 2.76 -23.58 -12.01
CA LEU A 375 3.21 -22.44 -11.16
C LEU A 375 3.12 -22.74 -9.66
N LYS A 376 2.38 -23.78 -9.28
CA LYS A 376 2.30 -24.26 -7.89
C LYS A 376 3.56 -25.00 -7.43
N SER A 377 4.45 -25.39 -8.36
CA SER A 377 5.71 -26.09 -8.06
C SER A 377 6.93 -25.18 -7.96
N LEU A 378 6.82 -23.91 -8.38
CA LEU A 378 7.85 -22.91 -8.16
C LEU A 378 7.78 -22.48 -6.69
N LYS A 379 8.92 -22.48 -5.97
CA LYS A 379 8.99 -22.09 -4.56
C LYS A 379 8.25 -20.76 -4.32
N PRO A 380 7.64 -20.56 -3.13
CA PRO A 380 6.95 -19.31 -2.82
C PRO A 380 7.99 -18.17 -2.81
N TYR A 381 8.05 -17.41 -3.90
CA TYR A 381 8.83 -16.19 -3.95
C TYR A 381 8.25 -15.22 -2.91
N SER A 382 9.08 -14.70 -2.01
CA SER A 382 8.67 -13.56 -1.20
C SER A 382 8.51 -12.35 -2.11
N TRP A 383 7.71 -11.37 -1.71
CA TRP A 383 7.55 -10.14 -2.49
C TRP A 383 8.90 -9.44 -2.73
N VAL A 384 9.85 -9.59 -1.80
CA VAL A 384 11.24 -9.10 -1.93
C VAL A 384 11.97 -9.82 -3.05
N ASP A 385 11.87 -11.14 -3.14
CA ASP A 385 12.51 -11.93 -4.21
C ASP A 385 11.88 -11.61 -5.58
N VAL A 386 10.55 -11.49 -5.62
CA VAL A 386 9.83 -11.04 -6.83
C VAL A 386 10.30 -9.64 -7.23
N TYR A 387 10.44 -8.72 -6.28
CA TYR A 387 10.91 -7.36 -6.55
C TYR A 387 12.35 -7.33 -7.05
N GLU A 388 13.27 -8.06 -6.42
CA GLU A 388 14.67 -8.17 -6.86
C GLU A 388 14.77 -8.78 -8.26
N THR A 389 13.96 -9.80 -8.56
CA THR A 389 13.83 -10.33 -9.90
C THR A 389 13.29 -9.28 -10.88
N LEU A 390 12.22 -8.56 -10.53
CA LEU A 390 11.58 -7.58 -11.41
C LEU A 390 12.47 -6.35 -11.67
N THR A 391 13.26 -5.90 -10.70
CA THR A 391 14.23 -4.79 -10.84
C THR A 391 15.40 -5.16 -11.74
N THR A 392 15.67 -6.46 -11.93
CA THR A 392 16.62 -6.87 -12.94
C THR A 392 16.12 -6.51 -14.34
N PHE A 393 14.83 -6.54 -14.66
CA PHE A 393 14.34 -6.33 -16.02
C PHE A 393 14.13 -4.85 -16.31
N ILE A 394 14.91 -4.33 -17.27
CA ILE A 394 14.96 -2.96 -17.79
C ILE A 394 13.59 -2.28 -17.65
N TRP A 395 13.34 -1.59 -16.53
CA TRP A 395 12.31 -0.57 -16.25
C TRP A 395 12.66 0.06 -14.88
N SER A 396 12.34 1.34 -14.69
CA SER A 396 12.86 2.12 -13.56
C SER A 396 12.30 1.66 -12.21
N ASP A 397 13.14 1.67 -11.16
CA ASP A 397 12.82 1.34 -9.75
C ASP A 397 11.59 2.08 -9.18
N LEU A 398 11.10 3.12 -9.86
CA LEU A 398 10.07 4.02 -9.38
C LEU A 398 8.68 3.72 -9.93
N ALA A 399 8.55 3.21 -11.17
CA ALA A 399 7.25 2.82 -11.75
C ALA A 399 6.57 1.71 -10.92
N PHE A 400 7.36 0.75 -10.45
CA PHE A 400 6.88 -0.29 -9.54
C PHE A 400 6.40 0.28 -8.19
N LYS A 401 7.04 1.32 -7.65
CA LYS A 401 6.67 1.87 -6.33
C LYS A 401 5.35 2.65 -6.34
N ALA A 402 4.96 3.30 -7.45
CA ALA A 402 3.66 3.98 -7.49
C ALA A 402 2.49 3.03 -7.68
N GLU A 403 2.69 1.90 -8.35
CA GLU A 403 1.66 0.87 -8.52
C GLU A 403 1.73 -0.28 -7.52
N ASN A 404 2.73 -0.39 -6.66
CA ASN A 404 2.64 -1.27 -5.48
C ASN A 404 1.81 -0.68 -4.33
N GLN A 405 1.19 0.49 -4.56
CA GLN A 405 -0.05 0.85 -3.85
C GLN A 405 -1.32 0.31 -4.53
N HIS A 406 -1.21 -0.40 -5.67
CA HIS A 406 -2.30 -0.96 -6.48
C HIS A 406 -2.11 -2.45 -6.88
N SER A 407 -0.92 -3.05 -6.69
CA SER A 407 -0.66 -4.50 -6.71
C SER A 407 -1.12 -5.20 -5.41
N SER A 408 -2.24 -4.71 -4.88
CA SER A 408 -3.14 -5.48 -4.05
C SER A 408 -4.51 -5.32 -4.71
N LEU A 409 -4.71 -6.08 -5.79
CA LEU A 409 -6.03 -6.40 -6.32
C LEU A 409 -6.49 -7.78 -5.79
N VAL A 410 -6.11 -8.14 -4.57
CA VAL A 410 -7.19 -8.38 -3.60
C VAL A 410 -7.87 -7.03 -3.50
N LYS A 411 -9.15 -6.86 -3.86
CA LYS A 411 -9.92 -5.67 -3.45
C LYS A 411 -9.43 -5.28 -2.05
N MET A 412 -8.61 -4.24 -1.90
CA MET A 412 -8.25 -3.70 -0.60
C MET A 412 -9.55 -3.09 -0.13
N THR A 413 -10.39 -3.94 0.46
CA THR A 413 -11.58 -3.53 1.19
C THR A 413 -11.03 -2.66 2.29
N SER A 414 -11.05 -1.34 2.07
CA SER A 414 -10.79 -0.37 3.13
C SER A 414 -11.68 -0.79 4.30
N LYS A 415 -11.06 -1.22 5.39
CA LYS A 415 -11.78 -1.68 6.58
C LYS A 415 -12.10 -0.51 7.47
N ASN A 416 -13.28 -0.53 8.07
CA ASN A 416 -13.60 0.31 9.20
C ASN A 416 -13.12 -0.39 10.47
N VAL A 417 -12.19 0.23 11.19
CA VAL A 417 -11.63 -0.33 12.42
C VAL A 417 -11.99 0.57 13.59
N PHE A 418 -12.62 0.00 14.59
CA PHE A 418 -12.88 0.66 15.87
C PHE A 418 -11.85 0.23 16.90
N VAL A 419 -11.10 1.19 17.45
CA VAL A 419 -10.06 0.93 18.44
C VAL A 419 -10.42 1.63 19.75
N THR A 420 -10.43 0.88 20.83
CA THR A 420 -10.50 1.47 22.18
C THR A 420 -9.10 1.53 22.78
N GLY A 421 -8.82 2.52 23.61
CA GLY A 421 -7.55 2.56 24.36
C GLY A 421 -6.36 3.09 23.57
N THR A 422 -6.58 3.80 22.46
CA THR A 422 -5.52 4.43 21.63
C THR A 422 -4.66 5.42 22.41
N THR A 423 -5.16 5.98 23.52
CA THR A 423 -4.37 6.84 24.41
C THR A 423 -3.62 6.07 25.52
N GLY A 424 -3.74 4.75 25.53
CA GLY A 424 -3.08 3.84 26.47
C GLY A 424 -1.78 3.27 25.91
N TYR A 425 -1.10 2.47 26.72
CA TYR A 425 0.18 1.86 26.37
C TYR A 425 0.05 0.82 25.25
N ILE A 426 -0.75 -0.24 25.47
CA ILE A 426 -0.98 -1.31 24.50
C ILE A 426 -1.72 -0.76 23.28
N GLY A 427 -2.90 -0.15 23.48
CA GLY A 427 -3.72 0.37 22.39
C GLY A 427 -3.06 1.47 21.58
N GLY A 428 -2.19 2.28 22.19
CA GLY A 428 -1.41 3.29 21.49
C GLY A 428 -0.35 2.69 20.56
N ASP A 429 0.44 1.72 21.05
CA ASP A 429 1.45 1.04 20.21
C ASP A 429 0.79 0.16 19.13
N ALA A 430 -0.30 -0.53 19.48
CA ALA A 430 -1.09 -1.32 18.54
C ALA A 430 -1.67 -0.45 17.43
N PHE A 431 -2.22 0.71 17.78
CA PHE A 431 -2.72 1.67 16.80
C PHE A 431 -1.61 2.23 15.90
N TYR A 432 -0.44 2.53 16.47
CA TYR A 432 0.73 2.94 15.69
C TYR A 432 1.10 1.86 14.65
N ALA A 433 1.24 0.61 15.07
CA ALA A 433 1.62 -0.51 14.20
C ALA A 433 0.56 -0.76 13.13
N LEU A 434 -0.71 -0.78 13.52
CA LEU A 434 -1.83 -1.03 12.62
C LEU A 434 -1.99 0.08 11.57
N ASN A 435 -1.93 1.35 11.97
CA ASN A 435 -2.02 2.45 11.03
C ASN A 435 -0.83 2.48 10.04
N LYS A 436 0.37 2.08 10.52
CA LYS A 436 1.57 1.96 9.68
C LYS A 436 1.44 0.83 8.65
N ALA A 437 0.97 -0.35 9.07
CA ALA A 437 0.77 -1.49 8.20
C ALA A 437 -0.40 -1.27 7.22
N ASN A 438 -1.48 -0.65 7.70
CA ASN A 438 -2.74 -0.51 6.98
C ASN A 438 -3.21 0.97 6.92
N PRO A 439 -2.48 1.86 6.23
CA PRO A 439 -2.77 3.30 6.22
C PRO A 439 -4.03 3.69 5.41
N SER A 440 -4.58 2.75 4.61
CA SER A 440 -5.78 2.93 3.80
C SER A 440 -7.08 2.59 4.53
N TRP A 441 -7.00 2.05 5.74
CA TRP A 441 -8.18 1.73 6.56
C TRP A 441 -8.73 2.97 7.25
N ASN A 442 -10.02 2.94 7.57
CA ASN A 442 -10.71 4.01 8.27
C ASN A 442 -10.75 3.69 9.76
N TYR A 443 -10.11 4.52 10.57
CA TYR A 443 -10.01 4.30 12.00
C TYR A 443 -10.97 5.21 12.77
N THR A 444 -11.76 4.61 13.66
CA THR A 444 -12.53 5.30 14.70
C THR A 444 -11.91 4.95 16.05
N ILE A 445 -11.59 5.95 16.86
CA ILE A 445 -11.00 5.73 18.19
C ILE A 445 -11.93 6.19 19.30
N LEU A 446 -12.06 5.39 20.36
CA LEU A 446 -12.77 5.79 21.58
C LEU A 446 -11.87 6.70 22.42
N VAL A 447 -12.33 7.92 22.70
CA VAL A 447 -11.63 8.89 23.54
C VAL A 447 -12.58 9.58 24.52
N ARG A 448 -12.13 9.74 25.77
CA ARG A 448 -12.94 10.35 26.84
C ARG A 448 -13.24 11.85 26.65
N SER A 449 -12.52 12.52 25.77
CA SER A 449 -12.72 13.94 25.47
C SER A 449 -12.16 14.32 24.11
N GLU A 450 -12.66 15.42 23.54
CA GLU A 450 -12.09 16.01 22.32
C GLU A 450 -10.60 16.32 22.46
N GLU A 451 -10.16 16.78 23.63
CA GLU A 451 -8.77 17.14 23.88
C GLU A 451 -7.84 15.94 23.71
N LYS A 452 -8.21 14.80 24.29
CA LYS A 452 -7.48 13.54 24.12
C LYS A 452 -7.52 13.06 22.67
N GLY A 453 -8.65 13.24 21.99
CA GLY A 453 -8.77 12.98 20.56
C GLY A 453 -7.85 13.84 19.70
N LYS A 454 -7.74 15.14 20.00
CA LYS A 454 -6.87 16.10 19.30
C LYS A 454 -5.39 15.75 19.45
N ALA A 455 -4.98 15.22 20.61
CA ALA A 455 -3.61 14.73 20.81
C ALA A 455 -3.26 13.60 19.82
N VAL A 456 -4.19 12.66 19.58
CA VAL A 456 -4.02 11.60 18.58
C VAL A 456 -4.11 12.15 17.16
N GLN A 457 -5.10 12.99 16.86
CA GLN A 457 -5.31 13.57 15.51
C GLN A 457 -4.17 14.47 15.05
N LYS A 458 -3.35 15.02 15.97
CA LYS A 458 -2.13 15.74 15.62
C LYS A 458 -1.16 14.88 14.81
N GLN A 459 -1.07 13.58 15.13
CA GLN A 459 -0.25 12.61 14.41
C GLN A 459 -1.06 11.88 13.32
N TYR A 460 -2.36 11.70 13.54
CA TYR A 460 -3.25 10.94 12.66
C TYR A 460 -4.50 11.73 12.24
N PRO A 461 -4.39 12.70 11.31
CA PRO A 461 -5.47 13.65 11.01
C PRO A 461 -6.75 13.04 10.43
N LYS A 462 -6.67 11.80 9.90
CA LYS A 462 -7.81 11.11 9.26
C LYS A 462 -8.66 10.29 10.23
N VAL A 463 -8.24 10.16 11.49
CA VAL A 463 -8.93 9.35 12.49
C VAL A 463 -10.23 10.02 12.94
N LYS A 464 -11.31 9.24 12.98
CA LYS A 464 -12.60 9.64 13.54
C LYS A 464 -12.60 9.44 15.06
N LEU A 465 -13.32 10.31 15.77
CA LEU A 465 -13.43 10.22 17.22
C LEU A 465 -14.82 9.71 17.61
N ALA A 466 -14.86 8.62 18.37
CA ALA A 466 -16.01 8.25 19.19
C ALA A 466 -15.76 8.85 20.58
N ILE A 467 -16.50 9.92 20.92
CA ILE A 467 -16.29 10.62 22.19
C ILE A 467 -17.19 9.98 23.24
N GLY A 468 -16.56 9.35 24.23
CA GLY A 468 -17.24 8.61 25.30
C GLY A 468 -16.25 7.92 26.23
N SER A 469 -16.76 7.49 27.37
CA SER A 469 -16.12 6.60 28.34
C SER A 469 -16.51 5.14 28.07
N LEU A 470 -16.00 4.22 28.89
CA LEU A 470 -16.36 2.80 28.80
C LEU A 470 -17.79 2.51 29.32
N ASP A 471 -18.36 3.45 30.07
CA ASP A 471 -19.74 3.40 30.58
C ASP A 471 -20.78 3.89 29.55
N ASP A 472 -20.34 4.56 28.48
CA ASP A 472 -21.22 5.08 27.44
C ASP A 472 -21.56 4.00 26.40
N SER A 473 -22.39 3.02 26.80
CA SER A 473 -22.75 1.85 25.98
C SER A 473 -23.22 2.21 24.58
N ASP A 474 -24.09 3.23 24.46
CA ASP A 474 -24.65 3.68 23.17
C ASP A 474 -23.56 4.13 22.18
N VAL A 475 -22.48 4.76 22.69
CA VAL A 475 -21.35 5.21 21.86
C VAL A 475 -20.55 4.02 21.36
N ILE A 476 -20.31 3.05 22.23
CA ILE A 476 -19.53 1.84 21.93
C ILE A 476 -20.30 0.93 20.98
N GLU A 477 -21.58 0.67 21.26
CA GLU A 477 -22.48 -0.14 20.41
C GLU A 477 -22.53 0.43 19.00
N LYS A 478 -22.75 1.74 18.87
CA LYS A 478 -22.77 2.40 17.56
C LYS A 478 -21.44 2.23 16.84
N ALA A 479 -20.32 2.56 17.49
CA ALA A 479 -19.01 2.49 16.86
C ALA A 479 -18.63 1.05 16.47
N ALA A 480 -18.99 0.06 17.29
CA ALA A 480 -18.78 -1.36 17.01
C ALA A 480 -19.66 -1.84 15.85
N SER A 481 -20.92 -1.41 15.76
CA SER A 481 -21.84 -1.79 14.68
C SER A 481 -21.43 -1.27 13.29
N GLU A 482 -20.66 -0.18 13.24
CA GLU A 482 -20.15 0.43 12.01
C GLU A 482 -18.77 -0.13 11.60
N ALA A 483 -18.12 -0.92 12.45
CA ALA A 483 -16.76 -1.41 12.27
C ALA A 483 -16.73 -2.84 11.73
N ASP A 484 -15.85 -3.10 10.77
CA ASP A 484 -15.53 -4.46 10.34
C ASP A 484 -14.68 -5.18 11.39
N ILE A 485 -13.81 -4.43 12.08
CA ILE A 485 -12.86 -4.95 13.08
C ILE A 485 -12.89 -4.06 14.32
N VAL A 486 -13.10 -4.66 15.49
CA VAL A 486 -13.00 -4.01 16.80
C VAL A 486 -11.74 -4.50 17.51
N ILE A 487 -10.89 -3.57 17.92
CA ILE A 487 -9.70 -3.84 18.74
C ILE A 487 -9.93 -3.23 20.12
N HIS A 488 -10.22 -4.10 21.09
CA HIS A 488 -10.57 -3.69 22.43
C HIS A 488 -9.36 -3.81 23.37
N THR A 489 -8.80 -2.67 23.79
CA THR A 489 -7.63 -2.62 24.70
C THR A 489 -7.82 -1.68 25.90
N ALA A 490 -8.94 -0.97 26.00
CA ALA A 490 -9.20 -0.03 27.09
C ALA A 490 -9.88 -0.75 28.25
N GLU A 491 -9.12 -1.03 29.32
CA GLU A 491 -9.58 -1.79 30.50
C GLU A 491 -10.37 -3.05 30.07
N SER A 492 -9.93 -3.65 28.97
CA SER A 492 -10.71 -4.62 28.22
C SER A 492 -10.95 -5.90 29.01
N SER A 493 -9.99 -6.28 29.85
CA SER A 493 -10.06 -7.43 30.76
C SER A 493 -10.91 -7.20 32.01
N ASP A 494 -11.31 -5.96 32.30
CA ASP A 494 -11.87 -5.58 33.61
C ASP A 494 -13.15 -4.74 33.52
N HIS A 495 -13.65 -4.47 32.30
CA HIS A 495 -14.83 -3.64 32.09
C HIS A 495 -15.96 -4.38 31.35
N GLN A 496 -16.81 -5.09 32.11
CA GLN A 496 -17.94 -5.87 31.56
C GLN A 496 -18.90 -5.06 30.68
N GLY A 497 -19.18 -3.80 31.02
CA GLY A 497 -20.11 -2.94 30.28
C GLY A 497 -19.69 -2.75 28.81
N ALA A 498 -18.47 -2.25 28.60
CA ALA A 498 -17.83 -2.13 27.28
C ALA A 498 -17.81 -3.46 26.50
N ALA A 499 -17.47 -4.60 27.14
CA ALA A 499 -17.48 -5.90 26.45
C ALA A 499 -18.89 -6.27 25.95
N ARG A 500 -19.93 -6.06 26.76
CA ARG A 500 -21.33 -6.29 26.36
C ARG A 500 -21.77 -5.34 25.25
N ALA A 501 -21.37 -4.07 25.32
CA ALA A 501 -21.67 -3.06 24.30
C ALA A 501 -21.00 -3.38 22.94
N ILE A 502 -19.75 -3.84 22.94
CA ILE A 502 -19.07 -4.29 21.71
C ILE A 502 -19.79 -5.50 21.11
N ALA A 503 -20.11 -6.49 21.93
CA ALA A 503 -20.86 -7.68 21.50
C ALA A 503 -22.22 -7.30 20.89
N ALA A 504 -22.99 -6.45 21.57
CA ALA A 504 -24.29 -5.97 21.11
C ALA A 504 -24.19 -5.20 19.79
N GLY A 505 -23.24 -4.27 19.69
CA GLY A 505 -22.97 -3.50 18.47
C GLY A 505 -22.65 -4.41 17.28
N LEU A 506 -21.71 -5.33 17.44
CA LEU A 506 -21.34 -6.26 16.37
C LEU A 506 -22.51 -7.16 15.94
N ARG A 507 -23.26 -7.71 16.90
CA ARG A 507 -24.46 -8.54 16.63
C ARG A 507 -25.57 -7.79 15.90
N SER A 508 -25.65 -6.47 16.04
CA SER A 508 -26.75 -5.69 15.47
C SER A 508 -26.69 -5.57 13.95
N THR A 509 -25.48 -5.61 13.37
CA THR A 509 -25.25 -5.32 11.94
C THR A 509 -24.51 -6.44 11.20
N HIS A 510 -23.82 -7.34 11.90
CA HIS A 510 -23.04 -8.41 11.28
C HIS A 510 -23.81 -9.73 11.18
N SER A 511 -23.44 -10.52 10.18
CA SER A 511 -24.02 -11.84 9.87
C SER A 511 -22.94 -12.72 9.26
N SER A 512 -23.21 -14.01 9.06
CA SER A 512 -22.29 -14.92 8.37
C SER A 512 -21.85 -14.44 6.97
N SER A 513 -22.70 -13.66 6.29
CA SER A 513 -22.38 -13.07 4.97
C SER A 513 -21.56 -11.76 5.04
N ASN A 514 -21.51 -11.13 6.21
CA ASN A 514 -20.75 -9.91 6.49
C ASN A 514 -20.25 -9.94 7.95
N PRO A 515 -19.23 -10.78 8.25
CA PRO A 515 -18.79 -11.01 9.62
C PRO A 515 -18.15 -9.76 10.23
N GLY A 516 -18.37 -9.56 11.52
CA GLY A 516 -17.66 -8.58 12.33
C GLY A 516 -16.59 -9.27 13.16
N TYR A 517 -15.42 -8.66 13.28
CA TYR A 517 -14.28 -9.23 13.98
C TYR A 517 -14.01 -8.50 15.29
N TRP A 518 -13.74 -9.24 16.35
CA TRP A 518 -13.43 -8.69 17.67
C TRP A 518 -12.11 -9.26 18.19
N VAL A 519 -11.08 -8.42 18.21
CA VAL A 519 -9.81 -8.70 18.89
C VAL A 519 -9.87 -8.10 20.28
N HIS A 520 -9.91 -8.96 21.29
CA HIS A 520 -10.05 -8.60 22.69
C HIS A 520 -8.73 -8.81 23.43
N ILE A 521 -8.22 -7.78 24.11
CA ILE A 521 -7.07 -7.93 25.01
C ILE A 521 -7.56 -8.33 26.41
N SER A 522 -7.25 -9.55 26.80
CA SER A 522 -7.34 -10.00 28.20
C SER A 522 -5.95 -9.91 28.84
N GLY A 523 -5.59 -10.81 29.75
CA GLY A 523 -4.25 -10.85 30.35
C GLY A 523 -3.95 -12.17 31.05
N THR A 524 -2.69 -12.60 31.05
CA THR A 524 -2.30 -13.84 31.77
C THR A 524 -2.38 -13.71 33.29
N GLY A 525 -2.72 -12.53 33.84
CA GLY A 525 -3.07 -12.39 35.25
C GLY A 525 -4.16 -13.39 35.69
N ILE A 526 -5.01 -13.85 34.76
CA ILE A 526 -5.96 -14.94 34.98
C ILE A 526 -5.30 -16.26 35.45
N LEU A 527 -4.05 -16.52 35.07
CA LEU A 527 -3.30 -17.72 35.45
C LEU A 527 -2.79 -17.68 36.90
N CYS A 528 -2.80 -16.50 37.54
CA CYS A 528 -2.41 -16.32 38.94
C CYS A 528 -3.44 -16.88 39.94
N TRP A 529 -4.61 -17.31 39.46
CA TRP A 529 -5.76 -17.68 40.31
C TRP A 529 -5.41 -18.67 41.41
N TYR A 530 -4.60 -19.70 41.11
CA TYR A 530 -4.31 -20.76 42.07
C TYR A 530 -3.47 -20.23 43.24
N ASP A 531 -2.47 -19.39 42.95
CA ASP A 531 -1.65 -18.80 44.00
C ASP A 531 -2.42 -17.74 44.79
N MET A 532 -3.35 -17.04 44.17
CA MET A 532 -4.25 -16.11 44.87
C MET A 532 -5.19 -16.85 45.84
N ASP A 533 -5.86 -17.91 45.38
CA ASP A 533 -6.81 -18.68 46.18
C ASP A 533 -6.11 -19.42 47.34
N ASN A 534 -4.87 -19.86 47.13
CA ASN A 534 -4.08 -20.58 48.12
C ASN A 534 -3.04 -19.71 48.86
N LYS A 535 -3.00 -18.40 48.59
CA LYS A 535 -2.08 -17.42 49.21
C LYS A 535 -0.60 -17.79 49.11
N ARG A 536 -0.18 -18.33 47.97
CA ARG A 536 1.18 -18.87 47.72
C ARG A 536 2.15 -17.79 47.27
N TYR A 537 2.25 -16.70 48.02
CA TYR A 537 3.03 -15.54 47.62
C TYR A 537 4.54 -15.82 47.66
N GLY A 538 5.20 -15.73 46.50
CA GLY A 538 6.64 -15.92 46.36
C GLY A 538 7.09 -17.37 46.23
N GLU A 539 6.18 -18.32 46.15
CA GLU A 539 6.49 -19.74 45.97
C GLU A 539 6.72 -20.12 44.51
N ALA A 540 7.51 -21.18 44.29
CA ALA A 540 7.77 -21.72 42.95
C ALA A 540 6.47 -22.22 42.27
N PRO A 541 6.39 -22.15 40.93
CA PRO A 541 5.27 -22.70 40.19
C PRO A 541 5.18 -24.21 40.38
N LEU A 542 3.96 -24.72 40.51
CA LEU A 542 3.71 -26.16 40.57
C LEU A 542 3.60 -26.76 39.17
N PRO A 543 3.92 -28.06 38.97
CA PRO A 543 3.82 -28.73 37.67
C PRO A 543 2.42 -28.62 37.03
N GLU A 544 1.37 -28.55 37.85
CA GLU A 544 -0.02 -28.49 37.40
C GLU A 544 -0.41 -27.08 36.90
N GLN A 545 0.38 -26.05 37.23
CA GLN A 545 0.24 -24.67 36.75
C GLN A 545 0.88 -24.48 35.36
N SER A 546 0.77 -25.50 34.51
CA SER A 546 1.16 -25.45 33.10
C SER A 546 -0.08 -25.25 32.23
N TYR A 547 -0.05 -24.22 31.38
CA TYR A 547 -1.11 -23.82 30.47
C TYR A 547 -0.53 -23.60 29.06
N ASN A 548 -1.31 -23.90 28.03
CA ASN A 548 -0.98 -23.57 26.65
C ASN A 548 -2.27 -23.25 25.88
N ASP A 549 -2.16 -22.41 24.86
CA ASP A 549 -3.29 -21.86 24.12
C ASP A 549 -3.76 -22.74 22.94
N LEU A 550 -3.13 -23.90 22.72
CA LEU A 550 -3.42 -24.80 21.60
C LEU A 550 -4.11 -26.09 22.05
N GLU A 551 -3.35 -27.11 22.45
CA GLU A 551 -3.92 -28.39 22.90
C GLU A 551 -4.57 -28.28 24.29
N GLY A 552 -4.13 -27.30 25.10
CA GLY A 552 -4.60 -27.06 26.46
C GLY A 552 -5.64 -25.96 26.60
N VAL A 553 -6.19 -25.44 25.50
CA VAL A 553 -7.08 -24.26 25.51
C VAL A 553 -8.29 -24.44 26.42
N ASP A 554 -8.88 -25.64 26.46
CA ASP A 554 -10.05 -25.94 27.31
C ASP A 554 -9.75 -25.73 28.80
N LYS A 555 -8.51 -26.01 29.23
CA LYS A 555 -8.07 -25.79 30.62
C LYS A 555 -8.03 -24.30 30.97
N VAL A 556 -7.72 -23.44 29.99
CA VAL A 556 -7.63 -21.98 30.15
C VAL A 556 -9.02 -21.34 30.09
N THR A 557 -9.87 -21.80 29.18
CA THR A 557 -11.23 -21.24 29.01
C THR A 557 -12.24 -21.76 30.04
N SER A 558 -11.86 -22.73 30.89
CA SER A 558 -12.66 -23.29 31.98
C SER A 558 -12.14 -22.97 33.39
N LEU A 559 -11.26 -21.97 33.52
CA LEU A 559 -10.74 -21.54 34.82
C LEU A 559 -11.85 -21.10 35.80
N PRO A 560 -11.61 -21.22 37.14
CA PRO A 560 -12.59 -20.87 38.16
C PRO A 560 -13.06 -19.41 38.08
N ASP A 561 -14.29 -19.14 38.51
CA ASP A 561 -14.86 -17.78 38.53
C ASP A 561 -14.11 -16.81 39.47
N THR A 562 -13.29 -17.33 40.39
CA THR A 562 -12.38 -16.53 41.24
C THR A 562 -11.14 -16.04 40.49
N ALA A 563 -10.85 -16.61 39.32
CA ALA A 563 -9.70 -16.20 38.52
C ALA A 563 -9.84 -14.74 38.07
N PHE A 564 -8.72 -14.02 38.10
CA PHE A 564 -8.67 -12.62 37.70
C PHE A 564 -9.07 -12.45 36.22
N HIS A 565 -9.78 -11.39 35.86
CA HIS A 565 -10.37 -11.14 34.51
C HIS A 565 -11.46 -12.12 34.05
N ARG A 566 -11.76 -13.18 34.81
CA ARG A 566 -12.66 -14.26 34.36
C ARG A 566 -14.07 -13.78 34.07
N ASP A 567 -14.54 -12.78 34.80
CA ASP A 567 -15.88 -12.20 34.65
C ASP A 567 -16.08 -11.57 33.25
N VAL A 568 -15.05 -10.92 32.70
CA VAL A 568 -15.09 -10.38 31.34
C VAL A 568 -14.80 -11.47 30.30
N ASP A 569 -13.81 -12.32 30.53
CA ASP A 569 -13.47 -13.42 29.62
C ASP A 569 -14.67 -14.31 29.32
N LYS A 570 -15.52 -14.60 30.31
CA LYS A 570 -16.76 -15.36 30.11
C LYS A 570 -17.72 -14.67 29.14
N ILE A 571 -17.88 -13.34 29.23
CA ILE A 571 -18.74 -12.58 28.31
C ILE A 571 -18.23 -12.71 26.88
N VAL A 572 -16.92 -12.59 26.69
CA VAL A 572 -16.27 -12.62 25.38
C VAL A 572 -16.32 -14.04 24.78
N LEU A 573 -16.05 -15.07 25.60
CA LEU A 573 -16.15 -16.48 25.21
C LEU A 573 -17.59 -16.90 24.89
N GLU A 574 -18.57 -16.43 25.68
CA GLU A 574 -19.99 -16.65 25.39
C GLU A 574 -20.38 -16.03 24.05
N GLU A 575 -19.93 -14.81 23.74
CA GLU A 575 -20.18 -14.20 22.43
C GLU A 575 -19.53 -15.00 21.30
N ALA A 576 -18.28 -15.43 21.50
CA ALA A 576 -17.54 -16.26 20.55
C ALA A 576 -18.25 -17.59 20.23
N ALA A 577 -19.08 -18.10 21.14
CA ALA A 577 -19.82 -19.36 20.99
C ALA A 577 -21.24 -19.21 20.41
N LYS A 578 -21.84 -18.00 20.43
CA LYS A 578 -23.23 -17.81 19.98
C LYS A 578 -23.42 -17.97 18.48
N ASP A 579 -22.65 -17.23 17.70
CA ASP A 579 -22.70 -17.24 16.23
C ASP A 579 -21.31 -16.91 15.68
N PRO A 580 -20.38 -17.88 15.69
CA PRO A 580 -18.98 -17.68 15.31
C PRO A 580 -18.79 -17.35 13.83
N ASP A 581 -19.84 -17.48 13.01
CA ASP A 581 -19.82 -17.08 11.62
C ASP A 581 -20.17 -15.59 11.46
N ALA A 582 -21.03 -15.04 12.33
CA ALA A 582 -21.39 -13.62 12.32
C ALA A 582 -20.41 -12.74 13.12
N VAL A 583 -19.98 -13.20 14.30
CA VAL A 583 -19.06 -12.46 15.17
C VAL A 583 -17.84 -13.33 15.45
N LYS A 584 -16.71 -12.94 14.87
CA LYS A 584 -15.45 -13.68 14.92
C LYS A 584 -14.54 -13.09 15.99
N VAL A 585 -14.42 -13.80 17.10
CA VAL A 585 -13.72 -13.31 18.30
C VAL A 585 -12.34 -13.94 18.43
N ALA A 586 -11.34 -13.15 18.77
CA ALA A 586 -10.01 -13.58 19.21
C ALA A 586 -9.64 -12.90 20.53
N ILE A 587 -9.37 -13.69 21.56
CA ILE A 587 -8.90 -13.24 22.88
C ILE A 587 -7.38 -13.36 22.91
N VAL A 588 -6.67 -12.26 23.18
CA VAL A 588 -5.21 -12.22 23.31
C VAL A 588 -4.85 -11.93 24.76
N CYS A 589 -4.09 -12.84 25.37
CA CYS A 589 -3.62 -12.79 26.73
C CYS A 589 -2.11 -12.55 26.77
N PRO A 590 -1.66 -11.28 26.79
CA PRO A 590 -0.27 -10.96 27.02
C PRO A 590 0.14 -11.20 28.49
N PRO A 591 1.40 -11.55 28.75
CA PRO A 591 1.98 -11.64 30.08
C PRO A 591 2.58 -10.31 30.52
N THR A 592 3.73 -10.30 31.21
CA THR A 592 4.41 -9.04 31.54
C THR A 592 4.80 -8.31 30.26
N ILE A 593 4.14 -7.18 29.98
CA ILE A 593 4.42 -6.37 28.79
C ILE A 593 5.47 -5.31 29.13
N TYR A 594 6.58 -5.33 28.40
CA TYR A 594 7.70 -4.39 28.58
C TYR A 594 8.05 -3.67 27.28
N GLY A 595 9.06 -2.79 27.33
CA GLY A 595 9.50 -1.97 26.21
C GLY A 595 8.98 -0.54 26.25
N THR A 596 9.52 0.28 25.36
CA THR A 596 9.07 1.66 25.17
C THR A 596 8.04 1.71 24.04
N GLY A 597 6.83 2.16 24.35
CA GLY A 597 5.73 2.24 23.39
C GLY A 597 5.96 3.33 22.33
N ARG A 598 5.37 3.15 21.15
CA ARG A 598 5.43 4.10 20.02
C ARG A 598 4.13 4.86 19.81
N GLY A 599 3.14 4.61 20.68
CA GLY A 599 1.84 5.26 20.63
C GLY A 599 1.91 6.77 20.85
N PRO A 600 0.85 7.51 20.46
CA PRO A 600 0.86 8.97 20.43
C PRO A 600 0.83 9.65 21.81
N THR A 601 0.63 8.88 22.89
CA THR A 601 0.42 9.42 24.24
C THR A 601 1.19 8.62 25.30
N ASN A 602 0.57 7.65 25.98
CA ASN A 602 1.26 6.86 26.99
C ASN A 602 2.18 5.81 26.34
N GLN A 603 3.47 5.89 26.64
CA GLN A 603 4.51 4.98 26.14
C GLN A 603 5.14 4.14 27.26
N ARG A 604 4.66 4.29 28.50
CA ARG A 604 5.20 3.65 29.70
C ARG A 604 4.39 2.39 30.06
N SER A 605 5.11 1.28 30.28
CA SER A 605 4.54 0.04 30.82
C SER A 605 4.19 0.16 32.32
N ARG A 606 3.68 -0.93 32.91
CA ARG A 606 3.24 -0.96 34.31
C ARG A 606 4.18 -1.73 35.22
N GLN A 607 4.15 -3.08 35.17
CA GLN A 607 4.71 -3.93 36.22
C GLN A 607 6.19 -3.66 36.51
N ILE A 608 7.05 -3.67 35.47
CA ILE A 608 8.49 -3.43 35.60
C ILE A 608 8.77 -2.00 36.10
N PRO A 609 8.22 -0.92 35.51
CA PRO A 609 8.38 0.43 36.07
C PRO A 609 7.89 0.60 37.51
N GLY A 610 6.83 -0.11 37.93
CA GLY A 610 6.37 -0.09 39.33
C GLY A 610 7.34 -0.80 40.29
N LEU A 611 7.97 -1.88 39.84
CA LEU A 611 9.02 -2.57 40.60
C LEU A 611 10.25 -1.67 40.73
N THR A 612 10.67 -1.04 39.63
CA THR A 612 11.75 -0.05 39.58
C THR A 612 11.48 1.14 40.50
N GLU A 613 10.30 1.75 40.43
CA GLU A 613 9.90 2.84 41.32
C GLU A 613 10.00 2.43 42.79
N THR A 614 9.52 1.23 43.12
CA THR A 614 9.62 0.69 44.49
C THR A 614 11.07 0.51 44.91
N ALA A 615 11.93 0.00 44.04
CA ALA A 615 13.35 -0.19 44.32
C ALA A 615 14.07 1.15 44.56
N LEU A 616 13.80 2.15 43.73
CA LEU A 616 14.39 3.50 43.83
C LEU A 616 13.95 4.25 45.09
N GLU A 617 12.72 4.04 45.55
CA GLU A 617 12.22 4.63 46.78
C GLU A 617 12.76 3.95 48.04
N LYS A 618 12.87 2.62 48.01
CA LYS A 618 13.32 1.81 49.15
C LYS A 618 14.84 1.72 49.26
N GLY A 619 15.57 1.95 48.17
CA GLY A 619 17.03 1.82 48.11
C GLY A 619 17.52 0.37 47.98
N PHE A 620 16.64 -0.57 47.61
CA PHE A 620 16.95 -1.99 47.42
C PHE A 620 15.91 -2.63 46.49
N GLY A 621 16.24 -3.73 45.81
CA GLY A 621 15.30 -4.48 44.98
C GLY A 621 14.29 -5.28 45.83
N PRO A 622 12.97 -5.02 45.76
CA PRO A 622 12.00 -5.75 46.58
C PRO A 622 11.74 -7.16 46.02
N ILE A 623 11.62 -8.15 46.91
CA ILE A 623 11.26 -9.54 46.59
C ILE A 623 10.02 -9.92 47.42
N ILE A 624 9.06 -10.63 46.85
CA ILE A 624 7.90 -11.15 47.61
C ILE A 624 8.17 -12.59 48.03
N GLY A 625 7.95 -12.90 49.30
CA GLY A 625 8.09 -14.26 49.85
C GLY A 625 9.48 -14.85 49.58
N ALA A 626 9.52 -16.09 49.07
CA ALA A 626 10.78 -16.74 48.70
C ALA A 626 11.37 -16.25 47.36
N GLY A 627 10.61 -15.47 46.57
CA GLY A 627 11.07 -14.93 45.29
C GLY A 627 11.17 -15.94 44.15
N GLU A 628 10.50 -17.10 44.26
CA GLU A 628 10.59 -18.19 43.28
C GLU A 628 9.52 -18.13 42.18
N THR A 629 8.72 -17.07 42.15
CA THR A 629 7.61 -16.92 41.20
C THR A 629 8.09 -16.56 39.81
N GLU A 630 7.52 -17.25 38.81
CA GLU A 630 7.88 -17.14 37.41
C GLU A 630 6.74 -16.56 36.56
N TRP A 631 7.11 -15.67 35.65
CA TRP A 631 6.22 -15.09 34.64
C TRP A 631 6.82 -15.19 33.24
N ASP A 632 5.96 -15.35 32.24
CA ASP A 632 6.35 -15.07 30.86
C ASP A 632 6.40 -13.54 30.62
N ASN A 633 7.05 -13.10 29.55
CA ASN A 633 7.12 -11.70 29.15
C ASN A 633 7.01 -11.50 27.64
N VAL A 634 6.64 -10.29 27.22
CA VAL A 634 6.56 -9.90 25.81
C VAL A 634 6.88 -8.43 25.63
N HIS A 635 7.64 -8.11 24.59
CA HIS A 635 7.87 -6.73 24.21
C HIS A 635 6.60 -6.15 23.55
N VAL A 636 6.26 -4.89 23.84
CA VAL A 636 5.03 -4.27 23.34
C VAL A 636 4.95 -4.22 21.81
N HIS A 637 6.10 -4.14 21.12
CA HIS A 637 6.12 -4.14 19.66
C HIS A 637 5.71 -5.50 19.08
N ASP A 638 6.15 -6.60 19.71
CA ASP A 638 5.80 -7.95 19.28
C ASP A 638 4.33 -8.26 19.55
N LEU A 639 3.80 -7.79 20.68
CA LEU A 639 2.36 -7.85 20.96
C LEU A 639 1.56 -7.07 19.91
N SER A 640 1.96 -5.84 19.58
CA SER A 640 1.32 -5.05 18.53
C SER A 640 1.37 -5.75 17.17
N ASN A 641 2.47 -6.42 16.84
CA ASN A 641 2.58 -7.20 15.60
C ASN A 641 1.57 -8.36 15.56
N LEU A 642 1.31 -9.03 16.68
CA LEU A 642 0.25 -10.05 16.76
C LEU A 642 -1.14 -9.47 16.48
N LEU A 643 -1.44 -8.27 17.01
CA LEU A 643 -2.72 -7.60 16.75
C LEU A 643 -2.86 -7.14 15.30
N VAL A 644 -1.75 -6.75 14.65
CA VAL A 644 -1.73 -6.49 13.21
C VAL A 644 -2.03 -7.77 12.43
N LEU A 645 -1.38 -8.88 12.74
CA LEU A 645 -1.62 -10.17 12.07
C LEU A 645 -3.08 -10.63 12.19
N LEU A 646 -3.67 -10.53 13.39
CA LEU A 646 -5.10 -10.83 13.60
C LEU A 646 -6.00 -9.91 12.77
N SER A 647 -5.68 -8.62 12.71
CA SER A 647 -6.47 -7.64 11.94
C SER A 647 -6.36 -7.88 10.44
N GLU A 648 -5.17 -8.20 9.94
CA GLU A 648 -4.95 -8.53 8.52
C GLU A 648 -5.60 -9.86 8.15
N ARG A 649 -5.58 -10.84 9.07
CA ARG A 649 -6.34 -12.09 8.92
C ARG A 649 -7.84 -11.82 8.82
N ALA A 650 -8.39 -10.95 9.67
CA ALA A 650 -9.78 -10.51 9.60
C ALA A 650 -10.14 -9.79 8.28
N ALA A 651 -9.16 -9.08 7.70
CA ALA A 651 -9.34 -8.40 6.42
C ALA A 651 -9.16 -9.31 5.19
N SER A 652 -8.54 -10.48 5.37
CA SER A 652 -8.26 -11.43 4.32
C SER A 652 -9.51 -12.17 3.84
N LYS A 653 -9.47 -12.66 2.60
CA LYS A 653 -10.48 -13.62 2.07
C LYS A 653 -10.11 -15.07 2.32
N ASP A 654 -8.90 -15.31 2.81
CA ASP A 654 -8.43 -16.64 3.13
C ASP A 654 -9.11 -17.11 4.43
N THR A 655 -9.78 -18.26 4.33
CA THR A 655 -10.57 -18.90 5.40
C THR A 655 -9.87 -20.15 5.95
N GLN A 656 -8.61 -20.39 5.57
CA GLN A 656 -7.82 -21.49 6.11
C GLN A 656 -7.67 -21.37 7.64
N ASP A 657 -7.85 -22.46 8.36
CA ASP A 657 -7.68 -22.51 9.82
C ASP A 657 -8.52 -21.46 10.59
N GLU A 658 -9.58 -20.94 9.98
CA GLU A 658 -10.38 -19.85 10.55
C GLU A 658 -10.98 -20.22 11.91
N GLN A 659 -11.38 -21.49 12.08
CA GLN A 659 -11.90 -22.04 13.35
C GLN A 659 -10.82 -22.16 14.43
N GLU A 660 -9.54 -22.17 14.05
CA GLU A 660 -8.42 -22.18 14.99
C GLU A 660 -7.99 -20.76 15.37
N ILE A 661 -8.40 -19.74 14.60
CA ILE A 661 -8.05 -18.34 14.84
C ILE A 661 -9.19 -17.60 15.54
N TRP A 662 -10.43 -17.90 15.18
CA TRP A 662 -11.62 -17.18 15.62
C TRP A 662 -12.62 -18.10 16.34
N GLY A 663 -13.48 -17.49 17.15
CA GLY A 663 -14.55 -18.17 17.85
C GLY A 663 -14.07 -18.84 19.14
N PRO A 664 -14.67 -19.95 19.59
CA PRO A 664 -14.41 -20.52 20.91
C PRO A 664 -12.97 -20.97 21.15
N LYS A 665 -12.24 -21.30 20.08
CA LYS A 665 -10.81 -21.67 20.13
C LYS A 665 -9.86 -20.48 19.93
N GLY A 666 -10.38 -19.32 19.55
CA GLY A 666 -9.60 -18.11 19.28
C GLY A 666 -9.06 -17.48 20.55
N TYR A 667 -8.21 -18.20 21.28
CA TYR A 667 -7.56 -17.77 22.51
C TYR A 667 -6.05 -17.88 22.31
N PHE A 668 -5.33 -16.79 22.54
CA PHE A 668 -3.91 -16.66 22.22
C PHE A 668 -3.15 -16.19 23.43
N PHE A 669 -2.14 -16.94 23.87
CA PHE A 669 -1.07 -16.36 24.67
C PHE A 669 -0.12 -15.59 23.75
N ALA A 670 0.53 -14.56 24.28
CA ALA A 670 1.47 -13.73 23.53
C ALA A 670 2.75 -13.54 24.35
N GLU A 671 3.62 -14.55 24.39
CA GLU A 671 4.90 -14.50 25.09
C GLU A 671 6.10 -14.67 24.16
N ASN A 672 7.26 -14.16 24.57
CA ASN A 672 8.55 -14.39 23.92
C ASN A 672 9.71 -14.39 24.92
N GLY A 673 9.50 -14.96 26.11
CA GLY A 673 10.49 -14.89 27.17
C GLY A 673 9.91 -15.25 28.53
N LYS A 674 10.79 -15.60 29.48
CA LYS A 674 10.44 -16.01 30.84
C LYS A 674 11.35 -15.32 31.83
N HIS A 675 10.85 -15.03 33.02
CA HIS A 675 11.64 -14.41 34.08
C HIS A 675 11.16 -14.84 35.46
N LYS A 676 12.09 -14.87 36.42
CA LYS A 676 11.78 -14.85 37.84
C LYS A 676 11.75 -13.42 38.35
N TRP A 677 10.75 -13.07 39.15
CA TRP A 677 10.61 -11.72 39.69
C TRP A 677 11.81 -11.30 40.57
N SER A 678 12.40 -12.23 41.33
CA SER A 678 13.60 -11.98 42.14
C SER A 678 14.84 -11.64 41.30
N GLU A 679 15.00 -12.28 40.15
CA GLU A 679 16.10 -12.01 39.21
C GLU A 679 15.95 -10.61 38.61
N ILE A 680 14.75 -10.26 38.14
CA ILE A 680 14.47 -8.92 37.63
C ILE A 680 14.68 -7.85 38.71
N SER A 681 14.22 -8.10 39.94
CA SER A 681 14.43 -7.19 41.07
C SER A 681 15.92 -6.98 41.37
N THR A 682 16.71 -8.05 41.31
CA THR A 682 18.16 -8.00 41.47
C THR A 682 18.83 -7.20 40.34
N LEU A 683 18.42 -7.42 39.09
CA LEU A 683 18.96 -6.68 37.93
C LEU A 683 18.61 -5.19 38.00
N ILE A 684 17.39 -4.85 38.42
CA ILE A 684 16.97 -3.46 38.65
C ILE A 684 17.83 -2.81 39.73
N ALA A 685 18.06 -3.47 40.88
CA ALA A 685 18.88 -2.93 41.96
C ALA A 685 20.32 -2.68 41.51
N LYS A 686 20.92 -3.65 40.81
CA LYS A 686 22.28 -3.53 40.22
C LYS A 686 22.38 -2.37 39.24
N GLU A 687 21.43 -2.26 38.32
CA GLU A 687 21.46 -1.20 37.31
C GLU A 687 21.16 0.16 37.93
N ALA A 688 20.26 0.25 38.92
CA ALA A 688 19.99 1.49 39.65
C ALA A 688 21.22 1.96 40.45
N GLN A 689 21.94 1.05 41.11
CA GLN A 689 23.19 1.39 41.80
C GLN A 689 24.25 1.87 40.80
N LYS A 690 24.43 1.14 39.69
CA LYS A 690 25.37 1.51 38.62
C LYS A 690 25.08 2.88 38.02
N GLN A 691 23.80 3.26 37.91
CA GLN A 691 23.37 4.59 37.46
C GLN A 691 23.40 5.66 38.56
N GLY A 692 23.79 5.31 39.80
CA GLY A 692 23.87 6.23 40.93
C GLY A 692 22.53 6.62 41.55
N ALA A 693 21.46 5.89 41.24
CA ALA A 693 20.10 6.20 41.71
C ALA A 693 19.80 5.61 43.10
N ILE A 694 20.58 4.61 43.55
CA ILE A 694 20.57 4.02 44.89
C ILE A 694 22.00 3.66 45.33
N ASP A 695 22.25 3.50 46.62
CA ASP A 695 23.59 3.25 47.16
C ASP A 695 24.01 1.76 47.14
N SER A 696 23.05 0.84 47.07
CA SER A 696 23.24 -0.60 47.23
C SER A 696 22.48 -1.39 46.15
N ASP A 697 23.04 -2.50 45.68
CA ASP A 697 22.39 -3.46 44.79
C ASP A 697 21.70 -4.62 45.54
N GLU A 698 21.54 -4.49 46.86
CA GLU A 698 20.88 -5.50 47.70
C GLU A 698 19.41 -5.71 47.28
N THR A 699 18.93 -6.94 47.48
CA THR A 699 17.51 -7.27 47.45
C THR A 699 17.00 -7.62 48.85
N LYS A 700 15.75 -7.25 49.16
CA LYS A 700 15.12 -7.53 50.46
C LYS A 700 13.68 -7.94 50.28
N VAL A 701 13.21 -8.76 51.22
CA VAL A 701 11.80 -9.17 51.26
C VAL A 701 10.94 -7.94 51.54
N LEU A 702 9.95 -7.72 50.68
CA LEU A 702 8.88 -6.76 50.86
C LEU A 702 7.64 -7.51 51.34
N ASP A 703 7.02 -7.00 52.40
CA ASP A 703 5.79 -7.59 52.94
C ASP A 703 4.64 -7.51 51.92
N VAL A 704 3.82 -8.56 51.84
CA VAL A 704 2.73 -8.67 50.86
C VAL A 704 1.66 -7.60 51.08
N ASP A 705 1.32 -7.28 52.34
CA ASP A 705 0.33 -6.25 52.65
C ASP A 705 0.89 -4.86 52.32
N GLU A 706 2.19 -4.64 52.54
CA GLU A 706 2.87 -3.41 52.12
C GLU A 706 2.86 -3.26 50.60
N ALA A 707 3.22 -4.32 49.87
CA ALA A 707 3.20 -4.37 48.42
C ALA A 707 1.80 -4.06 47.87
N GLN A 708 0.77 -4.72 48.41
CA GLN A 708 -0.63 -4.52 48.05
C GLN A 708 -1.10 -3.08 48.31
N LYS A 709 -0.78 -2.50 49.47
CA LYS A 709 -1.14 -1.11 49.79
C LYS A 709 -0.52 -0.11 48.83
N LYS A 710 0.67 -0.41 48.30
CA LYS A 710 1.42 0.49 47.42
C LYS A 710 0.88 0.51 45.98
N LEU A 711 0.76 -0.64 45.34
CA LEU A 711 0.41 -0.75 43.90
C LEU A 711 -0.73 -1.74 43.61
N GLY A 712 -1.44 -2.22 44.64
CA GLY A 712 -2.54 -3.17 44.48
C GLY A 712 -2.09 -4.47 43.82
N PHE A 713 -2.91 -4.97 42.89
CA PHE A 713 -2.62 -6.20 42.14
C PHE A 713 -1.28 -6.17 41.42
N GLN A 714 -0.83 -5.00 40.94
CA GLN A 714 0.43 -4.88 40.22
C GLN A 714 1.63 -5.33 41.07
N ALA A 715 1.68 -4.96 42.35
CA ALA A 715 2.76 -5.42 43.24
C ALA A 715 2.54 -6.85 43.74
N LEU A 716 1.28 -7.26 43.95
CA LEU A 716 0.97 -8.66 44.25
C LEU A 716 1.44 -9.60 43.14
N SER A 717 1.36 -9.18 41.88
CA SER A 717 1.77 -9.97 40.72
C SER A 717 3.24 -10.40 40.77
N TRP A 718 4.11 -9.67 41.48
CA TRP A 718 5.52 -10.02 41.67
C TRP A 718 5.73 -11.26 42.55
N GLY A 719 4.69 -11.68 43.27
CA GLY A 719 4.69 -12.84 44.14
C GLY A 719 3.71 -13.92 43.70
N LEU A 720 3.19 -13.90 42.47
CA LEU A 720 2.25 -14.90 41.95
C LEU A 720 2.85 -15.54 40.69
N ASN A 721 2.46 -16.77 40.34
CA ASN A 721 2.92 -17.42 39.10
C ASN A 721 1.97 -17.17 37.93
N SER A 722 2.53 -16.89 36.75
CA SER A 722 1.77 -16.74 35.50
C SER A 722 2.53 -17.31 34.32
N ARG A 723 2.17 -18.53 33.89
CA ARG A 723 2.89 -19.27 32.85
C ARG A 723 1.95 -19.85 31.79
N GLY A 724 2.04 -19.37 30.55
CA GLY A 724 1.26 -19.80 29.41
C GLY A 724 2.09 -19.91 28.14
N GLU A 725 2.07 -21.07 27.48
CA GLU A 725 2.82 -21.28 26.23
C GLU A 725 2.03 -20.79 25.01
N ALA A 726 2.59 -19.82 24.26
CA ALA A 726 1.98 -19.24 23.06
C ALA A 726 2.21 -20.09 21.80
N LYS A 727 1.43 -21.15 21.60
CA LYS A 727 1.56 -22.06 20.46
C LYS A 727 0.70 -21.65 19.28
N ARG A 728 -0.51 -21.14 19.54
CA ARG A 728 -1.53 -20.88 18.51
C ARG A 728 -1.12 -19.78 17.54
N ALA A 729 -0.65 -18.64 18.04
CA ALA A 729 -0.21 -17.52 17.21
C ALA A 729 0.96 -17.89 16.30
N ARG A 730 1.94 -18.63 16.82
CA ARG A 730 3.11 -19.08 16.05
C ARG A 730 2.71 -20.04 14.94
N LYS A 731 1.77 -20.96 15.23
CA LYS A 731 1.33 -21.99 14.28
C LYS A 731 0.44 -21.43 13.16
N TYR A 732 -0.60 -20.67 13.51
CA TYR A 732 -1.66 -20.31 12.55
C TYR A 732 -1.54 -18.88 11.98
N LEU A 733 -0.76 -18.01 12.62
CA LEU A 733 -0.52 -16.63 12.15
C LEU A 733 0.92 -16.40 11.72
N GLY A 734 1.81 -17.39 11.89
CA GLY A 734 3.24 -17.23 11.62
C GLY A 734 3.90 -16.15 12.48
N TRP A 735 3.34 -15.86 13.67
CA TRP A 735 3.84 -14.82 14.55
C TRP A 735 5.28 -15.13 15.01
N LYS A 736 6.21 -14.23 14.70
CA LYS A 736 7.63 -14.31 15.03
C LYS A 736 8.04 -13.08 15.83
N PRO A 737 8.01 -13.16 17.18
CA PRO A 737 8.49 -12.08 18.03
C PRO A 737 10.03 -12.02 17.99
N GLU A 738 10.58 -10.84 17.74
CA GLU A 738 12.02 -10.62 17.51
C GLU A 738 12.57 -9.39 18.25
N SER A 739 11.75 -8.74 19.09
CA SER A 739 12.20 -7.56 19.84
C SER A 739 13.26 -7.91 20.89
N PRO A 740 14.06 -6.93 21.37
CA PRO A 740 15.06 -7.13 22.41
C PRO A 740 14.46 -7.75 23.68
N SER A 741 15.29 -8.47 24.43
CA SER A 741 14.89 -9.13 25.68
C SER A 741 14.48 -8.14 26.77
N LEU A 742 13.80 -8.63 27.80
CA LEU A 742 13.44 -7.81 28.97
C LEU A 742 14.69 -7.26 29.65
N GLU A 743 15.70 -8.11 29.81
CA GLU A 743 16.99 -7.81 30.41
C GLU A 743 17.74 -6.71 29.64
N ASP A 744 17.72 -6.75 28.31
CA ASP A 744 18.35 -5.73 27.46
C ASP A 744 17.65 -4.36 27.59
N TRP A 745 16.35 -4.35 27.90
CA TRP A 745 15.57 -3.12 28.07
C TRP A 745 15.64 -2.53 29.50
N LEU A 746 16.00 -3.32 30.52
CA LEU A 746 16.04 -2.86 31.91
C LEU A 746 16.86 -1.58 32.15
N PRO A 747 18.06 -1.38 31.55
CA PRO A 747 18.82 -0.14 31.72
C PRO A 747 18.07 1.12 31.31
N GLU A 748 17.34 1.06 30.18
CA GLU A 748 16.49 2.17 29.71
C GLU A 748 15.34 2.43 30.67
N SER A 749 14.69 1.36 31.15
CA SER A 749 13.59 1.49 32.12
C SER A 749 14.05 2.11 33.44
N VAL A 750 15.19 1.68 33.98
CA VAL A 750 15.75 2.23 35.23
C VAL A 750 16.10 3.70 35.07
N GLN A 751 16.72 4.07 33.95
CA GLN A 751 17.07 5.45 33.68
C GLN A 751 15.83 6.34 33.56
N THR A 752 14.81 5.86 32.86
CA THR A 752 13.55 6.57 32.64
C THR A 752 12.82 6.82 33.96
N GLU A 753 12.73 5.80 34.82
CA GLU A 753 12.09 5.93 36.13
C GLU A 753 12.90 6.81 37.10
N SER A 754 14.23 6.70 37.09
CA SER A 754 15.09 7.56 37.91
C SER A 754 14.91 9.03 37.57
N LYS A 755 14.86 9.36 36.27
CA LYS A 755 14.57 10.73 35.80
C LYS A 755 13.17 11.18 36.21
N ARG A 756 12.16 10.32 36.07
CA ARG A 756 10.77 10.63 36.45
C ARG A 756 10.64 10.95 37.95
N LEU A 757 11.43 10.28 38.79
CA LEU A 757 11.44 10.45 40.24
C LEU A 757 12.45 11.50 40.74
N ASN A 758 13.19 12.16 39.84
CA ASN A 758 14.28 13.11 40.16
C ASN A 758 15.38 12.49 41.05
N LYS A 759 15.75 11.23 40.81
CA LYS A 759 16.75 10.47 41.57
C LYS A 759 18.12 10.39 40.89
N ALA A 760 18.23 10.80 39.62
CA ALA A 760 19.46 10.79 38.81
C ALA A 760 19.52 12.01 37.88
#